data_AF-A0A3D5SLR8-F1
#
_entry.id   AF-A0A3D5SLR8-F1
#
_cell.length_a   1.000
_cell.length_b   1.000
_cell.length_c   1.000
_cell.angle_alpha   90.00
_cell.angle_beta   90.00
_cell.angle_gamma   90.00
#
_symmetry.space_group_name_H-M   'P 1'
#
loop_
_entity.id
_entity.type
_entity.pdbx_description
1 polymer ?
#
loop_
_entity_poly.entity_id
_entity_poly.type
_entity_poly.pdbx_seq_one_letter_code
_entity_poly.pdbx_strand_id
1 'polypeptide(L)'
;DDPFQSIAAPQTVSLPLIDLAAVSEAQRQTEAERVAAEEIRKPFDLSRDPLLRAVLIRIDADDHVLVLTLHHIAADGWSLAVLFREFSVLYEAFANEKPSPLPPLPIQYADFAIWQREWLQGDVMDKLLAYWKTQLAGAQPVLELPADSPRPVVQSFRGAYQRLTIAADLCNNLKQLSRNEGVSLFMTCLAAFQLLLSRYTGHEDFIVGTDVANRNRVETEGLVGFFTNLLPLRAKVSGNPTFTELLRRVRETTLEAYAHEDLPFDKLVEELSPPRDSGRNPLVQVLLVMQNSPARFTLPGLHVSQFELPIESSRFDLVLFLAESENGLSGLWLYDPELFEPGRIANMSVHFERLFGSIIKEPSAKLDSYEFLTEHEAKQKQMEKEEKEESQISRLRSTRRRGVDLSQLSGVKTDYLQPGNTLPLVLKPDADDIDLGEWAGNNRQFIEKNLLQHGAILFRGFSVDSVPEFEKFASAICPELFGEYGDLPREELGGKVYGSTPYPADETILFHNESSHMHRWPMLIWFYCVKAAAVGGESPIIDSRKIYQLMEPAIRERFEQKGLTYVRNFTDGLDVSWQHFFHTNDRSAVEDYCRRAEIDFEWTSGNSLRTRQICPAVVRHPQTGEKVFFNQVQLHHISCLAPAVRESLLSMMKEEDLPRNVYYGDGSPIEDAVMEYLSDLYGKLAVSFAWREHDVLMLNNMLVAHSRNSFVGERKIVVALGNLVSKEQIERGERPRA
;
A
#
# COMPACT_ATOMS: atom_id res chain seq x y z
N ASP A 1 -26.01 8.22 -23.05
CA ASP A 1 -26.60 9.28 -22.21
C ASP A 1 -25.62 9.61 -21.10
N ASP A 2 -25.14 10.86 -21.09
CA ASP A 2 -24.29 11.36 -20.01
C ASP A 2 -25.17 11.86 -18.86
N PRO A 3 -24.73 11.72 -17.59
CA PRO A 3 -25.49 12.23 -16.45
C PRO A 3 -25.62 13.76 -16.54
N PHE A 4 -26.83 14.27 -16.27
CA PHE A 4 -27.13 15.71 -16.23
C PHE A 4 -27.98 16.06 -15.02
N GLN A 5 -27.92 17.33 -14.62
CA GLN A 5 -28.76 17.88 -13.56
C GLN A 5 -29.85 18.76 -14.17
N SER A 6 -31.06 18.71 -13.60
CA SER A 6 -32.16 19.61 -13.94
C SER A 6 -32.75 20.20 -12.66
N ILE A 7 -32.90 21.52 -12.61
CA ILE A 7 -33.61 22.21 -11.53
C ILE A 7 -35.10 22.21 -11.88
N ALA A 8 -35.90 21.46 -11.12
CA ALA A 8 -37.35 21.44 -11.29
C ALA A 8 -37.99 22.75 -10.80
N ALA A 9 -39.18 23.08 -11.31
CA ALA A 9 -39.98 24.16 -10.75
C ALA A 9 -40.27 23.90 -9.25
N PRO A 10 -40.48 24.95 -8.43
CA PRO A 10 -40.78 24.77 -7.00
C PRO A 10 -41.95 23.82 -6.78
N GLN A 11 -41.76 22.86 -5.87
CA GLN A 11 -42.78 21.87 -5.50
C GLN A 11 -42.98 21.86 -3.98
N THR A 12 -44.19 21.53 -3.56
CA THR A 12 -44.49 21.31 -2.15
C THR A 12 -43.82 20.01 -1.69
N VAL A 13 -42.95 20.10 -0.68
CA VAL A 13 -42.39 18.94 -0.01
C VAL A 13 -43.43 18.39 0.96
N SER A 14 -43.74 17.10 0.86
CA SER A 14 -44.65 16.42 1.78
C SER A 14 -44.00 16.30 3.16
N LEU A 15 -44.73 16.66 4.21
CA LEU A 15 -44.34 16.45 5.62
C LEU A 15 -45.38 15.52 6.30
N PRO A 16 -45.31 14.20 6.06
CA PRO A 16 -46.18 13.25 6.74
C PRO A 16 -45.99 13.32 8.26
N LEU A 17 -47.10 13.18 8.99
CA LEU A 17 -47.12 13.06 10.45
C LEU A 17 -47.29 11.59 10.83
N ILE A 18 -46.31 11.04 11.55
CA ILE A 18 -46.39 9.71 12.17
C ILE A 18 -46.72 9.91 13.64
N ASP A 19 -47.91 9.47 14.03
CA ASP A 19 -48.41 9.67 15.39
C ASP A 19 -48.19 8.42 16.26
N LEU A 20 -47.33 8.53 17.27
CA LEU A 20 -47.04 7.45 18.20
C LEU A 20 -47.93 7.49 19.46
N ALA A 21 -48.97 8.33 19.50
CA ALA A 21 -49.86 8.43 20.66
C ALA A 21 -50.49 7.08 21.07
N ALA A 22 -50.76 6.20 20.10
CA ALA A 22 -51.32 4.87 20.33
C ALA A 22 -50.29 3.82 20.81
N VAL A 23 -48.99 4.13 20.70
CA VAL A 23 -47.90 3.30 21.24
C VAL A 23 -47.78 3.57 22.74
N SER A 24 -47.48 2.52 23.51
CA SER A 24 -47.30 2.66 24.96
C SER A 24 -46.17 3.65 25.26
N GLU A 25 -46.37 4.51 26.26
CA GLU A 25 -45.43 5.58 26.63
C GLU A 25 -43.98 5.08 26.76
N ALA A 26 -43.79 3.92 27.40
CA ALA A 26 -42.49 3.28 27.60
C ALA A 26 -41.79 2.85 26.28
N GLN A 27 -42.51 2.77 25.17
CA GLN A 27 -41.99 2.31 23.87
C GLN A 27 -41.91 3.44 22.83
N ARG A 28 -42.52 4.61 23.08
CA ARG A 28 -42.61 5.68 22.08
C ARG A 28 -41.24 6.17 21.61
N GLN A 29 -40.30 6.31 22.54
CA GLN A 29 -38.93 6.72 22.21
C GLN A 29 -38.24 5.71 21.29
N THR A 30 -38.25 4.42 21.66
CA THR A 30 -37.67 3.35 20.83
C THR A 30 -38.34 3.27 19.47
N GLU A 31 -39.65 3.48 19.41
CA GLU A 31 -40.39 3.45 18.15
C GLU A 31 -40.08 4.68 17.28
N ALA A 32 -39.90 5.85 17.87
CA ALA A 32 -39.43 7.05 17.15
C ALA A 32 -38.04 6.83 16.55
N GLU A 33 -37.11 6.23 17.31
CA GLU A 33 -35.78 5.86 16.82
C GLU A 33 -35.87 4.86 15.66
N ARG A 34 -36.71 3.83 15.77
CA ARG A 34 -36.94 2.83 14.71
C ARG A 34 -37.47 3.49 13.44
N VAL A 35 -38.51 4.31 13.55
CA VAL A 35 -39.13 5.01 12.41
C VAL A 35 -38.15 5.98 11.76
N ALA A 36 -37.41 6.76 12.55
CA ALA A 36 -36.42 7.68 12.04
C ALA A 36 -35.28 6.93 11.32
N ALA A 37 -34.79 5.82 11.88
CA ALA A 37 -33.78 4.97 11.26
C ALA A 37 -34.26 4.34 9.93
N GLU A 38 -35.53 3.96 9.83
CA GLU A 38 -36.12 3.48 8.57
C GLU A 38 -36.20 4.56 7.49
N GLU A 39 -36.59 5.78 7.88
CA GLU A 39 -36.68 6.90 6.93
C GLU A 39 -35.31 7.29 6.36
N ILE A 40 -34.26 7.35 7.19
CA ILE A 40 -32.90 7.72 6.72
C ILE A 40 -32.27 6.64 5.84
N ARG A 41 -32.60 5.36 6.04
CA ARG A 41 -32.08 4.23 5.24
C ARG A 41 -32.76 4.07 3.89
N LYS A 42 -33.96 4.63 3.73
CA LYS A 42 -34.71 4.50 2.48
C LYS A 42 -33.93 5.18 1.34
N PRO A 43 -33.54 4.47 0.28
CA PRO A 43 -32.72 5.03 -0.79
C PRO A 43 -33.47 6.12 -1.56
N PHE A 44 -32.73 6.94 -2.30
CA PHE A 44 -33.26 7.89 -3.28
C PHE A 44 -33.06 7.33 -4.69
N ASP A 45 -34.09 7.42 -5.52
CA ASP A 45 -33.93 7.32 -6.98
C ASP A 45 -33.47 8.68 -7.52
N LEU A 46 -32.17 8.81 -7.80
CA LEU A 46 -31.56 10.06 -8.28
C LEU A 46 -32.14 10.59 -9.59
N SER A 47 -32.87 9.75 -10.34
CA SER A 47 -33.48 10.16 -11.61
C SER A 47 -34.89 10.74 -11.46
N ARG A 48 -35.54 10.58 -10.29
CA ARG A 48 -36.98 10.91 -10.12
C ARG A 48 -37.32 11.57 -8.79
N ASP A 49 -36.64 11.19 -7.72
CA ASP A 49 -37.00 11.63 -6.38
C ASP A 49 -36.55 13.06 -6.11
N PRO A 50 -37.32 13.86 -5.34
CA PRO A 50 -36.79 15.05 -4.72
C PRO A 50 -35.67 14.63 -3.76
N LEU A 51 -34.50 15.27 -3.88
CA LEU A 51 -33.30 14.94 -3.10
C LEU A 51 -33.38 15.41 -1.63
N LEU A 52 -34.59 15.69 -1.16
CA LEU A 52 -34.98 16.05 0.20
C LEU A 52 -36.29 15.31 0.54
N ARG A 53 -36.32 14.63 1.68
CA ARG A 53 -37.53 14.11 2.32
C ARG A 53 -37.60 14.62 3.74
N ALA A 54 -38.82 14.73 4.25
CA ALA A 54 -39.07 15.10 5.63
C ALA A 54 -40.16 14.21 6.21
N VAL A 55 -40.09 13.92 7.51
CA VAL A 55 -41.18 13.31 8.29
C VAL A 55 -41.21 13.94 9.67
N LEU A 56 -42.41 14.14 10.20
CA LEU A 56 -42.62 14.59 11.56
C LEU A 56 -43.16 13.42 12.38
N ILE A 57 -42.44 13.03 13.41
CA ILE A 57 -42.86 11.97 14.33
C ILE A 57 -43.37 12.65 15.60
N ARG A 58 -44.62 12.40 15.97
CA ARG A 58 -45.20 12.89 17.23
C ARG A 58 -44.98 11.84 18.31
N ILE A 59 -44.15 12.17 19.29
CA ILE A 59 -43.91 11.36 20.50
C ILE A 59 -45.00 11.65 21.53
N ASP A 60 -45.32 12.93 21.74
CA ASP A 60 -46.42 13.39 22.58
C ASP A 60 -47.03 14.71 22.05
N ALA A 61 -47.99 15.30 22.74
CA ALA A 61 -48.68 16.53 22.34
C ALA A 61 -47.72 17.69 22.06
N ASP A 62 -46.67 17.83 22.88
CA ASP A 62 -45.68 18.91 22.81
C ASP A 62 -44.27 18.42 22.42
N ASP A 63 -44.12 17.13 22.08
CA ASP A 63 -42.82 16.51 21.80
C ASP A 63 -42.81 15.81 20.44
N HIS A 64 -41.94 16.28 19.56
CA HIS A 64 -41.87 15.87 18.16
C HIS A 64 -40.43 15.71 17.69
N VAL A 65 -40.21 14.73 16.81
CA VAL A 65 -38.96 14.53 16.09
C VAL A 65 -39.18 14.88 14.63
N LEU A 66 -38.48 15.92 14.16
CA LEU A 66 -38.40 16.25 12.73
C LEU A 66 -37.20 15.53 12.14
N VAL A 67 -37.45 14.60 11.20
CA VAL A 67 -36.38 13.93 10.45
C VAL A 67 -36.31 14.57 9.07
N LEU A 68 -35.16 15.15 8.74
CA LEU A 68 -34.84 15.70 7.42
C LEU A 68 -33.76 14.84 6.78
N THR A 69 -34.08 14.21 5.64
CA THR A 69 -33.15 13.35 4.90
C THR A 69 -32.83 14.02 3.58
N LEU A 70 -31.54 14.35 3.36
CA LEU A 70 -31.05 14.96 2.12
C LEU A 70 -30.03 14.04 1.48
N HIS A 71 -30.10 13.87 0.16
CA HIS A 71 -29.06 13.13 -0.55
C HIS A 71 -27.81 14.01 -0.72
N HIS A 72 -26.65 13.50 -0.34
CA HIS A 72 -25.38 14.27 -0.29
C HIS A 72 -24.93 14.81 -1.67
N ILE A 73 -25.47 14.27 -2.77
CA ILE A 73 -25.22 14.80 -4.14
C ILE A 73 -25.77 16.22 -4.35
N ALA A 74 -26.75 16.66 -3.55
CA ALA A 74 -27.41 17.97 -3.70
C ALA A 74 -27.03 18.96 -2.61
N ALA A 75 -26.39 18.51 -1.52
CA ALA A 75 -26.06 19.34 -0.38
C ALA A 75 -24.84 18.78 0.35
N ASP A 76 -24.03 19.68 0.89
CA ASP A 76 -22.90 19.38 1.77
C ASP A 76 -23.14 19.88 3.20
N GLY A 77 -22.17 19.66 4.11
CA GLY A 77 -22.29 20.12 5.50
C GLY A 77 -22.49 21.64 5.64
N TRP A 78 -21.90 22.43 4.73
CA TRP A 78 -22.12 23.89 4.70
C TRP A 78 -23.56 24.24 4.30
N SER A 79 -24.11 23.50 3.34
CA SER A 79 -25.50 23.66 2.89
C SER A 79 -26.50 23.37 4.01
N LEU A 80 -26.21 22.44 4.92
CA LEU A 80 -27.04 22.21 6.10
C LEU A 80 -27.08 23.44 7.02
N ALA A 81 -25.96 24.14 7.20
CA ALA A 81 -25.92 25.37 7.98
C ALA A 81 -26.73 26.50 7.33
N VAL A 82 -26.67 26.62 6.00
CA VAL A 82 -27.50 27.53 5.21
C VAL A 82 -28.98 27.18 5.40
N LEU A 83 -29.35 25.90 5.22
CA LEU A 83 -30.71 25.41 5.36
C LEU A 83 -31.28 25.66 6.76
N PHE A 84 -30.55 25.35 7.82
CA PHE A 84 -31.03 25.58 9.19
C PHE A 84 -31.23 27.06 9.50
N ARG A 85 -30.28 27.91 9.10
CA ARG A 85 -30.40 29.37 9.28
C ARG A 85 -31.62 29.91 8.53
N GLU A 86 -31.79 29.54 7.27
CA GLU A 86 -32.89 30.02 6.45
C GLU A 86 -34.24 29.45 6.90
N PHE A 87 -34.28 28.19 7.32
CA PHE A 87 -35.48 27.58 7.90
C PHE A 87 -35.92 28.32 9.15
N SER A 88 -34.99 28.66 10.07
CA SER A 88 -35.31 29.46 11.26
C SER A 88 -35.91 30.83 10.93
N VAL A 89 -35.32 31.53 9.95
CA VAL A 89 -35.81 32.83 9.49
C VAL A 89 -37.19 32.73 8.83
N LEU A 90 -37.40 31.72 7.99
CA LEU A 90 -38.67 31.46 7.33
C LEU A 90 -39.76 31.04 8.31
N TYR A 91 -39.42 30.21 9.29
CA TYR A 91 -40.33 29.79 10.34
C TYR A 91 -40.81 30.99 11.17
N GLU A 92 -39.90 31.87 11.59
CA GLU A 92 -40.25 33.09 12.33
C GLU A 92 -41.17 34.00 11.50
N ALA A 93 -40.85 34.24 10.24
CA ALA A 93 -41.68 35.05 9.36
C ALA A 93 -43.07 34.43 9.18
N PHE A 94 -43.14 33.12 8.92
CA PHE A 94 -44.38 32.37 8.77
C PHE A 94 -45.25 32.41 10.04
N ALA A 95 -44.64 32.18 11.21
CA ALA A 95 -45.33 32.20 12.51
C ALA A 95 -45.92 33.59 12.85
N ASN A 96 -45.35 34.65 12.27
CA ASN A 96 -45.82 36.03 12.42
C ASN A 96 -46.65 36.53 11.21
N GLU A 97 -47.05 35.62 10.30
CA GLU A 97 -47.80 35.94 9.07
C GLU A 97 -47.12 37.00 8.17
N LYS A 98 -45.78 37.03 8.19
CA LYS A 98 -44.95 37.91 7.34
C LYS A 98 -44.49 37.16 6.09
N PRO A 99 -44.26 37.87 4.96
CA PRO A 99 -43.65 37.27 3.78
C PRO A 99 -42.21 36.82 4.07
N SER A 100 -41.67 35.93 3.21
CA SER A 100 -40.26 35.54 3.27
C SER A 100 -39.36 36.78 3.27
N PRO A 101 -38.48 36.93 4.26
CA PRO A 101 -37.53 38.05 4.32
C PRO A 101 -36.22 37.73 3.57
N LEU A 102 -36.07 36.51 3.03
CA LEU A 102 -34.85 36.09 2.36
C LEU A 102 -34.74 36.77 0.98
N PRO A 103 -33.57 37.33 0.64
CA PRO A 103 -33.35 37.89 -0.69
C PRO A 103 -33.31 36.77 -1.75
N PRO A 104 -33.62 37.07 -3.01
CA PRO A 104 -33.41 36.12 -4.09
C PRO A 104 -31.91 35.79 -4.22
N LEU A 105 -31.59 34.54 -4.52
CA LEU A 105 -30.22 34.11 -4.76
C LEU A 105 -29.69 34.74 -6.06
N PRO A 106 -28.47 35.33 -6.06
CA PRO A 106 -27.91 35.98 -7.24
C PRO A 106 -27.49 34.97 -8.32
N ILE A 107 -27.16 33.74 -7.93
CA ILE A 107 -26.81 32.60 -8.78
C ILE A 107 -27.39 31.31 -8.20
N GLN A 108 -27.38 30.23 -8.97
CA GLN A 108 -27.76 28.88 -8.58
C GLN A 108 -26.54 27.94 -8.61
N TYR A 109 -26.65 26.76 -7.98
CA TYR A 109 -25.60 25.75 -8.04
C TYR A 109 -25.25 25.32 -9.48
N ALA A 110 -26.26 25.28 -10.37
CA ALA A 110 -26.03 24.98 -11.79
C ALA A 110 -25.10 26.00 -12.47
N ASP A 111 -25.18 27.28 -12.09
CA ASP A 111 -24.29 28.32 -12.62
C ASP A 111 -22.85 28.07 -12.17
N PHE A 112 -22.65 27.68 -10.90
CA PHE A 112 -21.35 27.27 -10.39
C PHE A 112 -20.81 26.04 -11.14
N ALA A 113 -21.62 25.01 -11.36
CA ALA A 113 -21.19 23.79 -12.04
C ALA A 113 -20.78 24.06 -13.50
N ILE A 114 -21.52 24.93 -14.21
CA ILE A 114 -21.15 25.37 -15.57
C ILE A 114 -19.85 26.16 -15.53
N TRP A 115 -19.76 27.16 -14.63
CA TRP A 115 -18.56 27.97 -14.46
C TRP A 115 -17.32 27.13 -14.17
N GLN A 116 -17.39 26.20 -13.21
CA GLN A 116 -16.28 25.32 -12.83
C GLN A 116 -15.84 24.49 -14.04
N ARG A 117 -16.79 23.90 -14.78
CA ARG A 117 -16.48 23.10 -15.96
C ARG A 117 -15.82 23.91 -17.06
N GLU A 118 -16.24 25.16 -17.29
CA GLU A 118 -15.67 26.03 -18.33
C GLU A 118 -14.29 26.57 -17.93
N TRP A 119 -14.12 26.94 -16.66
CA TRP A 119 -12.87 27.49 -16.13
C TRP A 119 -11.79 26.42 -15.95
N LEU A 120 -12.16 25.21 -15.53
CA LEU A 120 -11.25 24.10 -15.26
C LEU A 120 -10.91 23.33 -16.55
N GLN A 121 -10.28 24.01 -17.51
CA GLN A 121 -9.84 23.44 -18.78
C GLN A 121 -8.48 24.02 -19.21
N GLY A 122 -7.83 23.36 -20.17
CA GLY A 122 -6.54 23.80 -20.73
C GLY A 122 -5.48 24.05 -19.66
N ASP A 123 -4.77 25.17 -19.78
CA ASP A 123 -3.66 25.54 -18.89
C ASP A 123 -3.99 25.53 -17.39
N VAL A 124 -5.25 25.82 -17.00
CA VAL A 124 -5.65 25.81 -15.59
C VAL A 124 -5.65 24.37 -15.06
N MET A 125 -6.29 23.47 -15.79
CA MET A 125 -6.34 22.04 -15.46
C MET A 125 -4.92 21.45 -15.42
N ASP A 126 -4.10 21.73 -16.44
CA ASP A 126 -2.75 21.19 -16.55
C ASP A 126 -1.86 21.62 -15.38
N LYS A 127 -1.96 22.87 -14.94
CA LYS A 127 -1.19 23.39 -13.79
C LYS A 127 -1.61 22.72 -12.48
N LEU A 128 -2.91 22.60 -12.23
CA LEU A 128 -3.42 21.93 -11.04
C LEU A 128 -3.01 20.46 -11.02
N LEU A 129 -3.13 19.75 -12.16
CA LEU A 129 -2.71 18.36 -12.29
C LEU A 129 -1.21 18.18 -12.10
N ALA A 130 -0.39 19.06 -12.68
CA ALA A 130 1.06 18.99 -12.54
C ALA A 130 1.51 19.13 -11.08
N TYR A 131 0.86 20.02 -10.32
CA TYR A 131 1.09 20.14 -8.88
C TYR A 131 0.77 18.82 -8.16
N TRP A 132 -0.45 18.30 -8.32
CA TRP A 132 -0.89 17.10 -7.60
C TRP A 132 -0.10 15.84 -7.99
N LYS A 133 0.23 15.66 -9.28
CA LYS A 133 1.11 14.58 -9.76
C LYS A 133 2.48 14.65 -9.09
N THR A 134 3.03 15.86 -8.93
CA THR A 134 4.32 16.08 -8.25
C THR A 134 4.25 15.81 -6.75
N GLN A 135 3.21 16.32 -6.07
CA GLN A 135 3.06 16.15 -4.63
C GLN A 135 2.88 14.68 -4.22
N LEU A 136 2.10 13.93 -4.99
CA LEU A 136 1.75 12.54 -4.71
C LEU A 136 2.77 11.54 -5.29
N ALA A 137 3.74 11.99 -6.10
CA ALA A 137 4.74 11.11 -6.70
C ALA A 137 5.53 10.32 -5.64
N GLY A 138 5.50 9.00 -5.74
CA GLY A 138 6.21 8.08 -4.84
C GLY A 138 5.65 8.02 -3.42
N ALA A 139 4.49 8.64 -3.15
CA ALA A 139 3.76 8.37 -1.90
C ALA A 139 3.22 6.93 -1.94
N GLN A 140 3.19 6.26 -0.80
CA GLN A 140 2.49 4.96 -0.72
C GLN A 140 1.00 5.20 -0.94
N PRO A 141 0.37 4.54 -1.93
CA PRO A 141 -1.02 4.82 -2.30
C PRO A 141 -2.05 4.28 -1.31
N VAL A 142 -1.63 3.39 -0.41
CA VAL A 142 -2.51 2.73 0.56
C VAL A 142 -1.89 2.80 1.95
N LEU A 143 -2.58 3.45 2.89
CA LEU A 143 -2.25 3.39 4.30
C LEU A 143 -3.01 2.22 4.94
N GLU A 144 -2.27 1.20 5.39
CA GLU A 144 -2.83 0.06 6.11
C GLU A 144 -2.81 0.31 7.61
N LEU A 145 -3.97 0.58 8.19
CA LEU A 145 -4.14 0.58 9.63
C LEU A 145 -4.12 -0.86 10.17
N PRO A 146 -3.53 -1.12 11.34
CA PRO A 146 -3.65 -2.41 12.00
C PRO A 146 -5.14 -2.72 12.30
N ALA A 147 -5.72 -3.59 11.48
CA ALA A 147 -7.09 -4.05 11.58
C ALA A 147 -7.20 -5.25 12.53
N ASP A 148 -8.36 -5.42 13.14
CA ASP A 148 -8.71 -6.57 13.99
C ASP A 148 -9.19 -7.76 13.16
N SER A 149 -9.55 -7.53 11.89
CA SER A 149 -10.11 -8.53 10.98
C SER A 149 -9.58 -8.34 9.55
N PRO A 150 -9.55 -9.41 8.74
CA PRO A 150 -9.11 -9.32 7.35
C PRO A 150 -10.06 -8.42 6.55
N ARG A 151 -9.50 -7.63 5.63
CA ARG A 151 -10.30 -6.73 4.80
C ARG A 151 -11.27 -7.49 3.88
N PRO A 152 -12.53 -7.08 3.79
CA PRO A 152 -13.48 -7.59 2.79
C PRO A 152 -13.06 -7.29 1.35
N VAL A 153 -13.34 -8.22 0.42
CA VAL A 153 -13.05 -8.04 -1.03
C VAL A 153 -13.83 -6.87 -1.64
N VAL A 154 -15.03 -6.59 -1.13
CA VAL A 154 -15.89 -5.49 -1.54
C VAL A 154 -16.29 -4.71 -0.31
N GLN A 155 -16.14 -3.39 -0.35
CA GLN A 155 -16.52 -2.52 0.77
C GLN A 155 -18.03 -2.60 1.03
N SER A 156 -18.41 -2.92 2.26
CA SER A 156 -19.84 -3.01 2.66
C SER A 156 -20.47 -1.65 2.96
N PHE A 157 -19.64 -0.60 3.03
CA PHE A 157 -19.97 0.76 3.43
C PHE A 157 -20.56 0.88 4.84
N ARG A 158 -20.47 -0.17 5.67
CA ARG A 158 -20.93 -0.10 7.06
C ARG A 158 -20.06 0.83 7.86
N GLY A 159 -20.69 1.56 8.77
CA GLY A 159 -20.04 2.47 9.70
C GLY A 159 -20.42 2.14 11.13
N ALA A 160 -19.47 2.36 12.03
CA ALA A 160 -19.69 2.50 13.45
C ALA A 160 -18.91 3.73 13.94
N TYR A 161 -19.25 4.25 15.11
CA TYR A 161 -18.60 5.46 15.62
C TYR A 161 -18.20 5.37 17.09
N GLN A 162 -17.18 6.14 17.44
CA GLN A 162 -16.70 6.33 18.80
C GLN A 162 -16.48 7.82 19.05
N ARG A 163 -17.04 8.34 20.14
CA ARG A 163 -16.88 9.74 20.52
C ARG A 163 -15.53 9.98 21.20
N LEU A 164 -14.99 11.17 20.96
CA LEU A 164 -13.80 11.73 21.59
C LEU A 164 -14.18 13.10 22.18
N THR A 165 -13.74 13.38 23.41
CA THR A 165 -13.92 14.71 24.01
C THR A 165 -12.59 15.15 24.59
N ILE A 166 -12.09 16.28 24.12
CA ILE A 166 -10.90 16.93 24.66
C ILE A 166 -11.33 18.13 25.50
N ALA A 167 -10.93 18.13 26.77
CA ALA A 167 -11.30 19.18 27.72
C ALA A 167 -10.88 20.58 27.23
N ALA A 168 -11.66 21.59 27.64
CA ALA A 168 -11.44 22.99 27.27
C ALA A 168 -10.01 23.48 27.53
N ASP A 169 -9.41 23.12 28.67
CA ASP A 169 -8.04 23.52 29.02
C ASP A 169 -7.01 22.99 28.01
N LEU A 170 -7.10 21.71 27.63
CA LEU A 170 -6.19 21.11 26.65
C LEU A 170 -6.40 21.74 25.27
N CYS A 171 -7.65 21.93 24.85
CA CYS A 171 -7.99 22.61 23.60
C CYS A 171 -7.43 24.05 23.56
N ASN A 172 -7.55 24.81 24.64
CA ASN A 172 -7.02 26.18 24.72
C ASN A 172 -5.49 26.21 24.61
N ASN A 173 -4.80 25.24 25.21
CA ASN A 173 -3.35 25.09 25.07
C ASN A 173 -2.94 24.71 23.64
N LEU A 174 -3.69 23.82 22.97
CA LEU A 174 -3.46 23.51 21.54
C LEU A 174 -3.65 24.75 20.67
N LYS A 175 -4.67 25.58 20.93
CA LYS A 175 -4.87 26.86 20.24
C LYS A 175 -3.73 27.83 20.50
N GLN A 176 -3.20 27.87 21.72
CA GLN A 176 -2.04 28.71 22.04
C GLN A 176 -0.79 28.25 21.29
N LEU A 177 -0.50 26.95 21.27
CA LEU A 177 0.58 26.39 20.46
C LEU A 177 0.42 26.75 18.98
N SER A 178 -0.80 26.57 18.46
CA SER A 178 -1.12 26.88 17.06
C SER A 178 -0.82 28.35 16.73
N ARG A 179 -1.25 29.27 17.60
CA ARG A 179 -0.95 30.71 17.46
C ARG A 179 0.55 31.01 17.52
N ASN A 180 1.28 30.37 18.42
CA ASN A 180 2.73 30.58 18.58
C ASN A 180 3.52 30.14 17.34
N GLU A 181 3.12 29.04 16.70
CA GLU A 181 3.77 28.53 15.48
C GLU A 181 3.15 29.10 14.18
N GLY A 182 2.15 29.99 14.30
CA GLY A 182 1.47 30.62 13.16
C GLY A 182 0.71 29.63 12.28
N VAL A 183 0.08 28.62 12.88
CA VAL A 183 -0.73 27.59 12.21
C VAL A 183 -2.17 27.59 12.74
N SER A 184 -3.08 26.95 12.02
CA SER A 184 -4.46 26.76 12.49
C SER A 184 -4.54 25.61 13.50
N LEU A 185 -5.61 25.56 14.30
CA LEU A 185 -5.88 24.41 15.18
C LEU A 185 -6.01 23.11 14.37
N PHE A 186 -6.63 23.18 13.19
CA PHE A 186 -6.68 22.05 12.24
C PHE A 186 -5.29 21.50 11.92
N MET A 187 -4.33 22.35 11.53
CA MET A 187 -2.96 21.91 11.22
C MET A 187 -2.28 21.26 12.42
N THR A 188 -2.53 21.75 13.64
CA THR A 188 -2.02 21.14 14.87
C THR A 188 -2.62 19.76 15.12
N CYS A 189 -3.94 19.62 14.97
CA CYS A 189 -4.62 18.33 15.07
C CYS A 189 -4.17 17.37 13.96
N LEU A 190 -3.95 17.85 12.74
CA LEU A 190 -3.46 17.07 11.62
C LEU A 190 -2.04 16.55 11.85
N ALA A 191 -1.12 17.39 12.36
CA ALA A 191 0.23 16.94 12.69
C ALA A 191 0.21 15.88 13.80
N ALA A 192 -0.61 16.05 14.84
CA ALA A 192 -0.77 15.05 15.88
C ALA A 192 -1.40 13.75 15.33
N PHE A 193 -2.36 13.86 14.40
CA PHE A 193 -3.02 12.71 13.80
C PHE A 193 -2.06 11.93 12.89
N GLN A 194 -1.28 12.62 12.05
CA GLN A 194 -0.23 12.01 11.24
C GLN A 194 0.83 11.32 12.12
N LEU A 195 1.23 11.94 13.23
CA LEU A 195 2.13 11.30 14.19
C LEU A 195 1.50 10.04 14.80
N LEU A 196 0.23 10.10 15.21
CA LEU A 196 -0.48 8.94 15.74
C LEU A 196 -0.53 7.79 14.71
N LEU A 197 -0.95 8.08 13.48
CA LEU A 197 -1.02 7.11 12.38
C LEU A 197 0.35 6.49 12.09
N SER A 198 1.40 7.30 12.07
CA SER A 198 2.78 6.82 11.89
C SER A 198 3.19 5.85 13.00
N ARG A 199 2.78 6.09 14.26
CA ARG A 199 3.09 5.18 15.38
C ARG A 199 2.28 3.90 15.35
N TYR A 200 1.08 3.92 14.79
CA TYR A 200 0.26 2.71 14.61
C TYR A 200 0.73 1.85 13.44
N THR A 201 1.14 2.48 12.35
CA THR A 201 1.44 1.78 11.08
C THR A 201 2.93 1.51 10.88
N GLY A 202 3.81 2.29 11.53
CA GLY A 202 5.24 2.31 11.25
C GLY A 202 5.62 3.05 9.96
N HIS A 203 4.64 3.58 9.22
CA HIS A 203 4.89 4.34 7.99
C HIS A 203 5.21 5.80 8.31
N GLU A 204 6.17 6.36 7.56
CA GLU A 204 6.60 7.75 7.71
C GLU A 204 6.23 8.65 6.51
N ASP A 205 5.76 8.05 5.41
CA ASP A 205 5.31 8.74 4.19
C ASP A 205 4.02 8.09 3.67
N PHE A 206 2.89 8.79 3.82
CA PHE A 206 1.55 8.29 3.51
C PHE A 206 0.57 9.44 3.24
N ILE A 207 -0.65 9.12 2.81
CA ILE A 207 -1.68 10.11 2.47
C ILE A 207 -2.79 10.13 3.54
N VAL A 208 -3.18 11.33 3.96
CA VAL A 208 -4.36 11.58 4.81
C VAL A 208 -5.31 12.51 4.05
N GLY A 209 -6.57 12.15 3.96
CA GLY A 209 -7.59 12.98 3.35
C GLY A 209 -8.07 14.10 4.27
N THR A 210 -8.52 15.19 3.68
CA THR A 210 -9.34 16.19 4.38
C THR A 210 -10.40 16.75 3.45
N ASP A 211 -11.57 17.07 4.00
CA ASP A 211 -12.64 17.72 3.27
C ASP A 211 -12.44 19.25 3.32
N VAL A 212 -12.55 19.89 2.17
CA VAL A 212 -12.62 21.35 2.06
C VAL A 212 -13.98 21.77 1.56
N ALA A 213 -14.46 22.92 2.05
CA ALA A 213 -15.77 23.44 1.66
C ALA A 213 -15.80 23.88 0.18
N ASN A 214 -14.65 24.27 -0.38
CA ASN A 214 -14.49 24.69 -1.78
C ASN A 214 -15.45 25.83 -2.17
N ARG A 215 -15.59 26.82 -1.28
CA ARG A 215 -16.48 27.99 -1.42
C ARG A 215 -15.65 29.26 -1.41
N ASN A 216 -14.82 29.42 -2.44
CA ASN A 216 -13.84 30.50 -2.56
C ASN A 216 -14.42 31.82 -3.09
N ARG A 217 -15.75 31.90 -3.20
CA ARG A 217 -16.50 33.03 -3.74
C ARG A 217 -17.68 33.35 -2.85
N VAL A 218 -17.88 34.64 -2.56
CA VAL A 218 -18.95 35.14 -1.69
C VAL A 218 -20.33 34.69 -2.21
N GLU A 219 -20.50 34.65 -3.53
CA GLU A 219 -21.76 34.23 -4.18
C GLU A 219 -22.12 32.77 -3.89
N THR A 220 -21.14 31.94 -3.52
CA THR A 220 -21.35 30.52 -3.21
C THR A 220 -21.67 30.27 -1.73
N GLU A 221 -21.38 31.20 -0.82
CA GLU A 221 -21.55 30.99 0.63
C GLU A 221 -23.00 30.75 1.05
N GLY A 222 -23.95 31.38 0.34
CA GLY A 222 -25.38 31.29 0.59
C GLY A 222 -26.10 30.18 -0.18
N LEU A 223 -25.39 29.38 -0.99
CA LEU A 223 -26.02 28.38 -1.85
C LEU A 223 -26.16 27.03 -1.17
N VAL A 224 -27.27 26.36 -1.44
CA VAL A 224 -27.41 24.91 -1.23
C VAL A 224 -26.88 24.20 -2.48
N GLY A 225 -25.93 23.29 -2.29
CA GLY A 225 -25.27 22.54 -3.34
C GLY A 225 -24.16 21.65 -2.80
N PHE A 226 -23.61 20.77 -3.63
CA PHE A 226 -22.48 19.93 -3.24
C PHE A 226 -21.16 20.58 -3.71
N PHE A 227 -20.49 21.32 -2.84
CA PHE A 227 -19.23 21.99 -3.16
C PHE A 227 -18.03 21.23 -2.63
N THR A 228 -18.21 20.45 -1.56
CA THR A 228 -17.14 19.73 -0.86
C THR A 228 -16.21 19.00 -1.83
N ASN A 229 -14.92 19.26 -1.68
CA ASN A 229 -13.87 18.53 -2.35
C ASN A 229 -12.99 17.82 -1.32
N LEU A 230 -12.34 16.73 -1.73
CA LEU A 230 -11.41 15.96 -0.89
C LEU A 230 -9.98 16.25 -1.32
N LEU A 231 -9.13 16.65 -0.38
CA LEU A 231 -7.71 16.90 -0.63
C LEU A 231 -6.84 15.79 -0.04
N PRO A 232 -6.00 15.10 -0.85
CA PRO A 232 -5.05 14.12 -0.38
C PRO A 232 -3.77 14.80 0.15
N LEU A 233 -3.65 14.92 1.47
CA LEU A 233 -2.48 15.55 2.12
C LEU A 233 -1.41 14.50 2.41
N ARG A 234 -0.26 14.62 1.75
CA ARG A 234 0.90 13.75 2.00
C ARG A 234 1.57 14.09 3.33
N ALA A 235 1.54 13.14 4.25
CA ALA A 235 2.25 13.18 5.52
C ALA A 235 3.72 12.79 5.31
N LYS A 236 4.65 13.58 5.86
CA LYS A 236 6.10 13.30 5.83
C LYS A 236 6.70 13.40 7.23
N VAL A 237 6.60 12.30 7.96
CA VAL A 237 7.00 12.17 9.37
C VAL A 237 8.47 11.74 9.51
N SER A 238 9.12 11.37 8.40
CA SER A 238 10.45 10.77 8.37
C SER A 238 11.56 11.61 8.97
N GLY A 239 12.57 10.91 9.51
CA GLY A 239 13.82 11.48 10.01
C GLY A 239 13.74 12.00 11.45
N ASN A 240 12.72 11.59 12.20
CA ASN A 240 12.48 11.99 13.59
C ASN A 240 12.67 13.51 13.82
N PRO A 241 11.86 14.37 13.20
CA PRO A 241 11.89 15.81 13.42
C PRO A 241 11.41 16.17 14.84
N THR A 242 11.44 17.45 15.21
CA THR A 242 10.66 17.94 16.35
C THR A 242 9.18 18.06 15.97
N PHE A 243 8.27 18.18 16.95
CA PHE A 243 6.87 18.45 16.62
C PHE A 243 6.68 19.79 15.91
N THR A 244 7.42 20.84 16.32
CA THR A 244 7.41 22.14 15.64
C THR A 244 7.92 22.06 14.19
N GLU A 245 8.90 21.21 13.90
CA GLU A 245 9.34 20.94 12.52
C GLU A 245 8.25 20.22 11.71
N LEU A 246 7.57 19.23 12.31
CA LEU A 246 6.42 18.57 11.68
C LEU A 246 5.27 19.56 11.41
N LEU A 247 4.95 20.44 12.35
CA LEU A 247 3.93 21.48 12.17
C LEU A 247 4.24 22.39 10.99
N ARG A 248 5.51 22.78 10.80
CA ARG A 248 5.91 23.59 9.63
C ARG A 248 5.70 22.83 8.33
N ARG A 249 6.08 21.55 8.26
CA ARG A 249 5.82 20.68 7.10
C ARG A 249 4.32 20.59 6.81
N VAL A 250 3.51 20.36 7.84
CA VAL A 250 2.04 20.29 7.71
C VAL A 250 1.45 21.60 7.23
N ARG A 251 1.93 22.74 7.75
CA ARG A 251 1.52 24.07 7.30
C ARG A 251 1.81 24.26 5.81
N GLU A 252 3.03 23.95 5.38
CA GLU A 252 3.44 24.05 3.97
C GLU A 252 2.56 23.17 3.08
N THR A 253 2.46 21.87 3.39
CA THR A 253 1.63 20.93 2.61
C THR A 253 0.16 21.37 2.55
N THR A 254 -0.41 21.83 3.67
CA THR A 254 -1.82 22.21 3.75
C THR A 254 -2.10 23.50 2.98
N LEU A 255 -1.25 24.52 3.10
CA LEU A 255 -1.44 25.79 2.38
C LEU A 255 -1.26 25.61 0.87
N GLU A 256 -0.27 24.81 0.46
CA GLU A 256 -0.09 24.49 -0.95
C GLU A 256 -1.27 23.67 -1.48
N ALA A 257 -1.81 22.72 -0.71
CA ALA A 257 -3.00 21.96 -1.09
C ALA A 257 -4.22 22.88 -1.29
N TYR A 258 -4.46 23.82 -0.37
CA TYR A 258 -5.55 24.80 -0.50
C TYR A 258 -5.38 25.73 -1.71
N ALA A 259 -4.15 26.09 -2.07
CA ALA A 259 -3.89 26.87 -3.29
C ALA A 259 -4.24 26.12 -4.58
N HIS A 260 -4.44 24.79 -4.52
CA HIS A 260 -4.74 23.92 -5.65
C HIS A 260 -6.03 23.11 -5.43
N GLU A 261 -6.89 23.54 -4.52
CA GLU A 261 -8.08 22.79 -4.10
C GLU A 261 -9.20 22.76 -5.13
N ASP A 262 -9.12 23.61 -6.16
CA ASP A 262 -10.16 23.69 -7.20
C ASP A 262 -10.20 22.44 -8.12
N LEU A 263 -9.16 21.58 -8.10
CA LEU A 263 -9.16 20.32 -8.85
C LEU A 263 -10.04 19.27 -8.13
N PRO A 264 -11.13 18.78 -8.74
CA PRO A 264 -11.96 17.75 -8.15
C PRO A 264 -11.17 16.47 -7.88
N PHE A 265 -11.35 15.88 -6.70
CA PHE A 265 -10.69 14.64 -6.32
C PHE A 265 -10.90 13.51 -7.33
N ASP A 266 -12.12 13.33 -7.83
CA ASP A 266 -12.44 12.29 -8.81
C ASP A 266 -11.66 12.47 -10.12
N LYS A 267 -11.42 13.72 -10.54
CA LYS A 267 -10.59 14.03 -11.70
C LYS A 267 -9.13 13.72 -11.45
N LEU A 268 -8.64 13.97 -10.23
CA LEU A 268 -7.29 13.57 -9.84
C LEU A 268 -7.13 12.04 -9.83
N VAL A 269 -8.11 11.30 -9.32
CA VAL A 269 -8.11 9.82 -9.33
C VAL A 269 -8.13 9.29 -10.76
N GLU A 270 -8.97 9.84 -11.63
CA GLU A 270 -9.03 9.48 -13.06
C GLU A 270 -7.65 9.65 -13.72
N GLU A 271 -7.02 10.80 -13.50
CA GLU A 271 -5.72 11.16 -14.07
C GLU A 271 -4.53 10.39 -13.51
N LEU A 272 -4.57 9.99 -12.23
CA LEU A 272 -3.53 9.17 -11.62
C LEU A 272 -3.72 7.67 -11.90
N SER A 273 -4.95 7.25 -12.20
CA SER A 273 -5.32 5.85 -12.49
C SER A 273 -4.69 4.85 -11.51
N PRO A 274 -4.87 5.01 -10.18
CA PRO A 274 -4.32 4.07 -9.20
C PRO A 274 -4.93 2.67 -9.42
N PRO A 275 -4.24 1.59 -9.02
CA PRO A 275 -4.78 0.23 -9.08
C PRO A 275 -6.16 0.16 -8.44
N ARG A 276 -7.13 -0.41 -9.16
CA ARG A 276 -8.50 -0.54 -8.66
C ARG A 276 -8.57 -1.65 -7.61
N ASP A 277 -9.05 -1.30 -6.42
CA ASP A 277 -9.34 -2.21 -5.32
C ASP A 277 -10.78 -1.96 -4.86
N SER A 278 -11.67 -2.94 -5.04
CA SER A 278 -13.08 -2.83 -4.65
C SER A 278 -13.31 -2.81 -3.14
N GLY A 279 -12.30 -3.16 -2.35
CA GLY A 279 -12.33 -3.10 -0.89
C GLY A 279 -11.86 -1.76 -0.33
N ARG A 280 -11.49 -0.78 -1.18
CA ARG A 280 -10.89 0.49 -0.75
C ARG A 280 -11.38 1.70 -1.52
N ASN A 281 -11.30 2.83 -0.85
CA ASN A 281 -11.37 4.13 -1.50
C ASN A 281 -10.02 4.44 -2.19
N PRO A 282 -10.02 4.90 -3.47
CA PRO A 282 -8.80 5.28 -4.19
C PRO A 282 -7.99 6.35 -3.45
N LEU A 283 -6.67 6.21 -3.41
CA LEU A 283 -5.68 7.16 -2.85
C LEU A 283 -5.76 7.47 -1.34
N VAL A 284 -6.93 7.38 -0.72
CA VAL A 284 -7.16 7.88 0.64
C VAL A 284 -8.01 6.91 1.44
N GLN A 285 -7.45 6.37 2.52
CA GLN A 285 -8.16 5.44 3.42
C GLN A 285 -8.58 6.08 4.75
N VAL A 286 -7.86 7.14 5.17
CA VAL A 286 -8.09 7.82 6.44
C VAL A 286 -8.30 9.32 6.25
N LEU A 287 -9.26 9.89 6.96
CA LEU A 287 -9.59 11.32 6.86
C LEU A 287 -9.49 12.01 8.23
N LEU A 288 -9.08 13.27 8.18
CA LEU A 288 -9.31 14.23 9.27
C LEU A 288 -10.17 15.38 8.72
N VAL A 289 -11.32 15.62 9.34
CA VAL A 289 -12.22 16.72 8.98
C VAL A 289 -12.48 17.57 10.20
N MET A 290 -12.28 18.88 10.09
CA MET A 290 -12.59 19.81 11.18
C MET A 290 -13.74 20.75 10.78
N GLN A 291 -14.84 20.64 11.51
CA GLN A 291 -16.02 21.47 11.32
C GLN A 291 -15.96 22.68 12.26
N ASN A 292 -15.86 23.87 11.68
CA ASN A 292 -15.71 25.12 12.43
C ASN A 292 -17.02 25.90 12.62
N SER A 293 -18.18 25.31 12.29
CA SER A 293 -19.45 26.03 12.34
C SER A 293 -20.57 25.18 12.96
N PRO A 294 -20.93 25.39 14.23
CA PRO A 294 -22.18 24.89 14.76
C PRO A 294 -23.32 25.74 14.18
N ALA A 295 -24.04 25.20 13.20
CA ALA A 295 -25.26 25.82 12.74
C ALA A 295 -26.27 25.83 13.89
N ARG A 296 -26.55 27.01 14.46
CA ARG A 296 -27.62 27.14 15.46
C ARG A 296 -28.96 26.97 14.76
N PHE A 297 -29.66 25.90 15.10
CA PHE A 297 -31.03 25.67 14.65
C PHE A 297 -31.98 26.03 15.79
N THR A 298 -32.58 27.22 15.70
CA THR A 298 -33.48 27.74 16.73
C THR A 298 -34.81 28.12 16.11
N LEU A 299 -35.92 27.69 16.71
CA LEU A 299 -37.26 28.01 16.24
C LEU A 299 -38.01 28.76 17.35
N PRO A 300 -38.49 30.00 17.11
CA PRO A 300 -39.27 30.73 18.09
C PRO A 300 -40.43 29.92 18.64
N GLY A 301 -40.56 29.87 19.97
CA GLY A 301 -41.63 29.11 20.64
C GLY A 301 -41.37 27.61 20.80
N LEU A 302 -40.22 27.09 20.34
CA LEU A 302 -39.83 25.69 20.48
C LEU A 302 -38.47 25.55 21.16
N HIS A 303 -38.30 24.47 21.92
CA HIS A 303 -36.99 23.99 22.34
C HIS A 303 -36.49 22.98 21.30
N VAL A 304 -35.34 23.24 20.69
CA VAL A 304 -34.77 22.37 19.66
C VAL A 304 -33.51 21.71 20.21
N SER A 305 -33.46 20.39 20.16
CA SER A 305 -32.30 19.58 20.50
C SER A 305 -32.05 18.53 19.44
N GLN A 306 -30.81 18.07 19.33
CA GLN A 306 -30.44 17.02 18.39
C GLN A 306 -31.04 15.68 18.83
N PHE A 307 -31.69 14.98 17.90
CA PHE A 307 -32.11 13.60 18.07
C PHE A 307 -31.02 12.69 17.53
N GLU A 308 -30.35 11.95 18.41
CA GLU A 308 -29.20 11.13 18.02
C GLU A 308 -29.65 9.79 17.42
N LEU A 309 -29.16 9.49 16.23
CA LEU A 309 -29.27 8.18 15.60
C LEU A 309 -27.89 7.58 15.41
N PRO A 310 -27.74 6.25 15.46
CA PRO A 310 -26.48 5.61 15.14
C PRO A 310 -26.03 5.93 13.72
N ILE A 311 -24.75 6.24 13.53
CA ILE A 311 -24.16 6.34 12.19
C ILE A 311 -23.87 4.94 11.71
N GLU A 312 -24.44 4.56 10.57
CA GLU A 312 -24.36 3.19 10.05
C GLU A 312 -23.58 3.06 8.75
N SER A 313 -23.02 4.16 8.23
CA SER A 313 -22.27 4.14 6.97
C SER A 313 -20.93 4.85 7.05
N SER A 314 -19.90 4.25 6.46
CA SER A 314 -18.59 4.86 6.23
C SER A 314 -18.08 4.53 4.83
N ARG A 315 -17.51 5.52 4.13
CA ARG A 315 -16.85 5.35 2.83
C ARG A 315 -15.34 5.15 2.95
N PHE A 316 -14.81 5.28 4.16
CA PHE A 316 -13.39 5.22 4.46
C PHE A 316 -13.15 4.27 5.63
N ASP A 317 -11.92 3.80 5.78
CA ASP A 317 -11.57 2.89 6.86
C ASP A 317 -11.72 3.60 8.22
N LEU A 318 -11.23 4.84 8.30
CA LEU A 318 -11.26 5.66 9.49
C LEU A 318 -11.39 7.14 9.16
N VAL A 319 -12.36 7.82 9.74
CA VAL A 319 -12.54 9.27 9.66
C VAL A 319 -12.57 9.84 11.06
N LEU A 320 -11.74 10.85 11.32
CA LEU A 320 -11.82 11.65 12.53
C LEU A 320 -12.48 12.99 12.21
N PHE A 321 -13.71 13.18 12.68
CA PHE A 321 -14.34 14.48 12.71
C PHE A 321 -13.97 15.20 14.00
N LEU A 322 -13.63 16.49 13.90
CA LEU A 322 -13.37 17.36 15.03
C LEU A 322 -14.25 18.62 14.92
N ALA A 323 -14.78 19.08 16.03
CA ALA A 323 -15.53 20.33 16.09
C ALA A 323 -15.28 21.05 17.42
N GLU A 324 -15.05 22.36 17.33
CA GLU A 324 -14.95 23.19 18.53
C GLU A 324 -16.33 23.34 19.19
N SER A 325 -16.33 23.29 20.51
CA SER A 325 -17.52 23.50 21.34
C SER A 325 -17.19 24.37 22.54
N GLU A 326 -18.20 24.85 23.25
CA GLU A 326 -18.01 25.60 24.50
C GLU A 326 -17.27 24.77 25.58
N ASN A 327 -17.36 23.44 25.50
CA ASN A 327 -16.76 22.52 26.46
C ASN A 327 -15.34 22.04 26.05
N GLY A 328 -14.80 22.54 24.94
CA GLY A 328 -13.50 22.15 24.41
C GLY A 328 -13.57 21.68 22.97
N LEU A 329 -12.83 20.63 22.63
CA LEU A 329 -12.83 20.06 21.28
C LEU A 329 -13.58 18.72 21.31
N SER A 330 -14.72 18.67 20.64
CA SER A 330 -15.48 17.44 20.43
C SER A 330 -14.94 16.70 19.20
N GLY A 331 -14.98 15.38 19.23
CA GLY A 331 -14.54 14.55 18.14
C GLY A 331 -15.38 13.29 17.98
N LEU A 332 -15.33 12.73 16.79
CA LEU A 332 -16.05 11.54 16.41
C LEU A 332 -15.19 10.73 15.44
N TRP A 333 -14.77 9.55 15.89
CA TRP A 333 -14.21 8.54 15.00
C TRP A 333 -15.37 7.82 14.32
N LEU A 334 -15.40 7.83 13.00
CA LEU A 334 -16.26 6.99 12.17
C LEU A 334 -15.36 5.95 11.51
N TYR A 335 -15.71 4.67 11.60
CA TYR A 335 -14.84 3.59 11.16
C TYR A 335 -15.62 2.43 10.58
N ASP A 336 -14.94 1.61 9.77
CA ASP A 336 -15.49 0.35 9.26
C ASP A 336 -15.46 -0.74 10.37
N PRO A 337 -16.63 -1.20 10.86
CA PRO A 337 -16.70 -2.22 11.91
C PRO A 337 -16.30 -3.62 11.43
N GLU A 338 -16.11 -3.85 10.12
CA GLU A 338 -15.54 -5.09 9.59
C GLU A 338 -14.01 -5.09 9.66
N LEU A 339 -13.40 -3.92 9.88
CA LEU A 339 -11.94 -3.78 10.04
C LEU A 339 -11.54 -3.56 11.50
N PHE A 340 -12.31 -2.79 12.28
CA PHE A 340 -11.90 -2.36 13.62
C PHE A 340 -12.94 -2.72 14.68
N GLU A 341 -12.48 -3.33 15.75
CA GLU A 341 -13.29 -3.52 16.95
C GLU A 341 -13.44 -2.19 17.70
N PRO A 342 -14.60 -1.94 18.36
CA PRO A 342 -14.83 -0.72 19.13
C PRO A 342 -13.73 -0.42 20.17
N GLY A 343 -13.16 -1.47 20.79
CA GLY A 343 -12.08 -1.34 21.77
C GLY A 343 -10.82 -0.70 21.20
N ARG A 344 -10.47 -1.00 19.94
CA ARG A 344 -9.30 -0.41 19.26
C ARG A 344 -9.46 1.09 19.06
N ILE A 345 -10.63 1.51 18.60
CA ILE A 345 -10.93 2.92 18.35
C ILE A 345 -11.05 3.71 19.66
N ALA A 346 -11.58 3.09 20.71
CA ALA A 346 -11.55 3.66 22.06
C ALA A 346 -10.10 3.89 22.55
N ASN A 347 -9.20 2.93 22.33
CA ASN A 347 -7.78 3.10 22.68
C ASN A 347 -7.11 4.19 21.83
N MET A 348 -7.39 4.26 20.52
CA MET A 348 -6.92 5.35 19.65
C MET A 348 -7.36 6.72 20.17
N SER A 349 -8.58 6.84 20.69
CA SER A 349 -9.09 8.08 21.29
C SER A 349 -8.25 8.51 22.48
N VAL A 350 -7.96 7.58 23.40
CA VAL A 350 -7.12 7.83 24.59
C VAL A 350 -5.69 8.19 24.19
N HIS A 351 -5.12 7.48 23.22
CA HIS A 351 -3.79 7.75 22.70
C HIS A 351 -3.69 9.15 22.08
N PHE A 352 -4.70 9.57 21.33
CA PHE A 352 -4.72 10.88 20.70
C PHE A 352 -4.78 12.01 21.74
N GLU A 353 -5.62 11.87 22.78
CA GLU A 353 -5.69 12.83 23.89
C GLU A 353 -4.36 12.91 24.66
N ARG A 354 -3.75 11.76 24.99
CA ARG A 354 -2.44 11.71 25.67
C ARG A 354 -1.35 12.34 24.83
N LEU A 355 -1.36 12.09 23.52
CA LEU A 355 -0.41 12.67 22.59
C LEU A 355 -0.49 14.21 22.59
N PHE A 356 -1.70 14.80 22.59
CA PHE A 356 -1.87 16.24 22.75
C PHE A 356 -1.27 16.76 24.07
N GLY A 357 -1.51 16.04 25.17
CA GLY A 357 -0.93 16.38 26.48
C GLY A 357 0.60 16.38 26.46
N SER A 358 1.22 15.40 25.81
CA SER A 358 2.68 15.30 25.68
C SER A 358 3.25 16.38 24.77
N ILE A 359 2.59 16.68 23.65
CA ILE A 359 2.98 17.74 22.70
C ILE A 359 3.00 19.10 23.38
N ILE A 360 1.96 19.44 24.15
CA ILE A 360 1.86 20.75 24.82
C ILE A 360 2.95 20.94 25.87
N LYS A 361 3.36 19.87 26.56
CA LYS A 361 4.40 19.94 27.60
C LYS A 361 5.76 20.30 27.03
N GLU A 362 6.12 19.74 25.88
CA GLU A 362 7.41 20.01 25.24
C GLU A 362 7.26 19.97 23.71
N PRO A 363 6.83 21.07 23.06
CA PRO A 363 6.62 21.11 21.61
C PRO A 363 7.91 20.99 20.79
N SER A 364 9.08 21.24 21.39
CA SER A 364 10.37 21.14 20.70
C SER A 364 11.03 19.77 20.84
N ALA A 365 10.36 18.82 21.51
CA ALA A 365 10.81 17.44 21.60
C ALA A 365 10.74 16.73 20.24
N LYS A 366 11.59 15.71 20.12
CA LYS A 366 11.65 14.80 18.97
C LYS A 366 10.44 13.88 18.95
N LEU A 367 9.92 13.56 17.76
CA LEU A 367 8.67 12.80 17.61
C LEU A 367 8.68 11.48 18.40
N ASP A 368 9.79 10.74 18.38
CA ASP A 368 9.91 9.44 19.07
C ASP A 368 9.83 9.53 20.60
N SER A 369 10.13 10.70 21.16
CA SER A 369 10.12 10.90 22.61
C SER A 369 8.72 11.14 23.19
N TYR A 370 7.72 11.44 22.34
CA TYR A 370 6.36 11.59 22.83
C TYR A 370 5.78 10.24 23.23
N GLU A 371 5.39 10.14 24.50
CA GLU A 371 4.60 9.05 25.03
C GLU A 371 3.12 9.29 24.76
N PHE A 372 2.46 8.31 24.15
CA PHE A 372 1.02 8.32 23.90
C PHE A 372 0.30 7.13 24.55
N LEU A 373 1.04 6.07 24.91
CA LEU A 373 0.50 4.89 25.60
C LEU A 373 -0.01 5.26 27.00
N THR A 374 -1.04 4.56 27.47
CA THR A 374 -1.52 4.67 28.85
C THR A 374 -0.47 4.19 29.84
N GLU A 375 -0.58 4.59 31.12
CA GLU A 375 0.31 4.03 32.16
C GLU A 375 0.15 2.53 32.31
N HIS A 376 -1.05 1.99 32.09
CA HIS A 376 -1.30 0.56 32.11
C HIS A 376 -0.60 -0.14 30.95
N GLU A 377 -0.71 0.36 29.72
CA GLU A 377 -0.02 -0.21 28.55
C GLU A 377 1.50 -0.03 28.62
N ALA A 378 1.98 1.10 29.15
CA ALA A 378 3.40 1.32 29.40
C ALA A 378 3.92 0.34 30.45
N LYS A 379 3.19 0.15 31.55
CA LYS A 379 3.49 -0.88 32.56
C LYS A 379 3.38 -2.28 32.01
N GLN A 380 2.42 -2.57 31.15
CA GLN A 380 2.27 -3.90 30.55
C GLN A 380 3.39 -4.19 29.55
N LYS A 381 3.75 -3.24 28.68
CA LYS A 381 4.95 -3.34 27.84
C LYS A 381 6.23 -3.44 28.68
N GLN A 382 6.30 -2.70 29.78
CA GLN A 382 7.45 -2.73 30.67
C GLN A 382 7.51 -4.02 31.48
N MET A 383 6.37 -4.57 31.92
CA MET A 383 6.27 -5.89 32.55
C MET A 383 6.58 -6.99 31.55
N GLU A 384 6.11 -6.92 30.30
CA GLU A 384 6.50 -7.85 29.24
C GLU A 384 8.00 -7.74 28.92
N LYS A 385 8.58 -6.54 29.02
CA LYS A 385 10.03 -6.31 28.87
C LYS A 385 10.81 -6.80 30.09
N GLU A 386 10.31 -6.57 31.29
CA GLU A 386 10.89 -6.99 32.58
C GLU A 386 10.73 -8.50 32.77
N GLU A 387 9.67 -9.14 32.30
CA GLU A 387 9.50 -10.60 32.23
C GLU A 387 10.43 -11.18 31.15
N LYS A 388 10.61 -10.49 30.02
CA LYS A 388 11.65 -10.85 29.04
C LYS A 388 13.05 -10.72 29.64
N GLU A 389 13.34 -9.68 30.44
CA GLU A 389 14.64 -9.44 31.08
C GLU A 389 14.86 -10.34 32.31
N GLU A 390 13.87 -10.60 33.16
CA GLU A 390 13.91 -11.54 34.28
C GLU A 390 13.96 -12.99 33.81
N SER A 391 13.29 -13.34 32.71
CA SER A 391 13.47 -14.66 32.09
C SER A 391 14.89 -14.80 31.52
N GLN A 392 15.53 -13.73 31.05
CA GLN A 392 16.94 -13.72 30.65
C GLN A 392 17.89 -13.79 31.87
N ILE A 393 17.62 -13.07 32.96
CA ILE A 393 18.46 -13.03 34.18
C ILE A 393 18.33 -14.32 35.01
N SER A 394 17.14 -14.93 35.09
CA SER A 394 16.92 -16.22 35.74
C SER A 394 17.55 -17.38 34.97
N ARG A 395 17.60 -17.30 33.63
CA ARG A 395 18.41 -18.19 32.78
C ARG A 395 19.91 -18.04 33.05
N LEU A 396 20.41 -16.84 33.36
CA LEU A 396 21.82 -16.60 33.70
C LEU A 396 22.24 -17.15 35.08
N ARG A 397 21.34 -17.17 36.07
CA ARG A 397 21.65 -17.62 37.45
C ARG A 397 21.56 -19.13 37.67
N SER A 398 20.87 -19.87 36.79
CA SER A 398 20.62 -21.31 36.97
C SER A 398 21.64 -22.25 36.29
N THR A 399 22.72 -21.74 35.68
CA THR A 399 23.64 -22.60 34.91
C THR A 399 25.03 -22.74 35.56
N ARG A 400 25.21 -23.79 36.36
CA ARG A 400 26.53 -24.41 36.57
C ARG A 400 26.84 -25.27 35.35
N ARG A 401 27.99 -24.99 34.72
CA ARG A 401 28.42 -25.48 33.38
C ARG A 401 28.07 -26.95 33.09
N ARG A 402 27.13 -27.13 32.14
CA ARG A 402 27.12 -28.18 31.13
C ARG A 402 26.41 -27.61 29.90
N GLY A 403 27.05 -27.71 28.74
CA GLY A 403 26.63 -27.02 27.52
C GLY A 403 25.20 -27.37 27.12
N VAL A 404 24.42 -26.34 26.82
CA VAL A 404 23.09 -26.46 26.21
C VAL A 404 23.08 -25.57 24.97
N ASP A 405 22.63 -26.18 23.89
CA ASP A 405 22.52 -25.69 22.52
C ASP A 405 21.44 -24.59 22.41
N LEU A 406 21.74 -23.52 21.66
CA LEU A 406 20.93 -22.30 21.53
C LEU A 406 19.79 -22.41 20.50
N SER A 407 19.48 -23.63 20.04
CA SER A 407 18.52 -23.89 18.97
C SER A 407 17.04 -23.83 19.38
N GLN A 408 16.70 -23.64 20.66
CA GLN A 408 15.32 -23.83 21.17
C GLN A 408 14.51 -22.55 21.48
N LEU A 409 14.93 -21.35 21.06
CA LEU A 409 14.19 -20.10 21.37
C LEU A 409 13.51 -19.42 20.19
N SER A 410 13.58 -19.99 18.98
CA SER A 410 13.12 -19.30 17.77
C SER A 410 11.72 -19.70 17.30
N GLY A 411 11.01 -20.61 18.00
CA GLY A 411 9.76 -21.19 17.51
C GLY A 411 9.92 -22.06 16.26
N VAL A 412 11.11 -22.09 15.66
CA VAL A 412 11.44 -22.93 14.50
C VAL A 412 12.65 -23.79 14.82
N LYS A 413 12.73 -24.93 14.17
CA LYS A 413 13.91 -25.79 14.13
C LYS A 413 14.70 -25.52 12.87
N THR A 414 16.00 -25.30 13.02
CA THR A 414 16.95 -25.26 11.91
C THR A 414 17.46 -26.65 11.61
N ASP A 415 17.51 -26.99 10.33
CA ASP A 415 17.99 -28.28 9.83
C ASP A 415 18.70 -28.06 8.48
N TYR A 416 19.23 -29.13 7.91
CA TYR A 416 19.82 -29.15 6.58
C TYR A 416 19.27 -30.31 5.77
N LEU A 417 19.21 -30.16 4.45
CA LEU A 417 18.78 -31.26 3.57
C LEU A 417 19.73 -32.46 3.64
N GLN A 418 21.03 -32.21 3.82
CA GLN A 418 22.06 -33.22 3.91
C GLN A 418 23.11 -32.82 4.96
N PRO A 419 23.59 -33.77 5.80
CA PRO A 419 24.66 -33.49 6.75
C PRO A 419 25.91 -32.92 6.08
N GLY A 420 26.44 -31.82 6.61
CA GLY A 420 27.64 -31.16 6.07
C GLY A 420 27.38 -30.18 4.91
N ASN A 421 26.14 -30.09 4.42
CA ASN A 421 25.75 -29.11 3.40
C ASN A 421 24.83 -28.04 4.00
N THR A 422 25.28 -26.78 3.98
CA THR A 422 24.59 -25.67 4.63
C THR A 422 23.60 -24.93 3.74
N LEU A 423 23.41 -25.34 2.48
CA LEU A 423 22.52 -24.72 1.50
C LEU A 423 21.39 -25.71 1.12
N PRO A 424 20.11 -25.31 1.15
CA PRO A 424 19.58 -24.18 1.91
C PRO A 424 19.60 -24.49 3.40
N LEU A 425 19.53 -23.45 4.24
CA LEU A 425 19.09 -23.63 5.62
C LEU A 425 17.63 -24.09 5.59
N VAL A 426 17.29 -25.19 6.24
CA VAL A 426 15.90 -25.66 6.33
C VAL A 426 15.31 -25.16 7.64
N LEU A 427 14.22 -24.39 7.56
CA LEU A 427 13.42 -24.02 8.72
C LEU A 427 12.14 -24.85 8.75
N LYS A 428 11.86 -25.43 9.91
CA LYS A 428 10.64 -26.18 10.19
C LYS A 428 9.95 -25.56 11.40
N PRO A 429 8.62 -25.55 11.47
CA PRO A 429 7.94 -25.12 12.68
C PRO A 429 8.27 -26.07 13.85
N ASP A 430 8.39 -25.51 15.05
CA ASP A 430 8.55 -26.29 16.29
C ASP A 430 7.18 -26.64 16.93
N ALA A 431 6.09 -26.05 16.43
CA ALA A 431 4.70 -26.33 16.80
C ALA A 431 3.78 -26.23 15.57
N ASP A 432 2.67 -26.97 15.56
CA ASP A 432 1.81 -27.12 14.38
C ASP A 432 1.02 -25.84 14.00
N ASP A 433 1.02 -24.81 14.84
CA ASP A 433 0.17 -23.62 14.77
C ASP A 433 0.92 -22.31 14.43
N ILE A 434 2.15 -22.40 13.90
CA ILE A 434 2.95 -21.22 13.58
C ILE A 434 2.50 -20.60 12.25
N ASP A 435 1.87 -19.43 12.30
CA ASP A 435 1.66 -18.56 11.12
C ASP A 435 3.04 -18.09 10.63
N LEU A 436 3.42 -18.57 9.45
CA LEU A 436 4.74 -18.30 8.87
C LEU A 436 4.93 -16.81 8.55
N GLY A 437 3.87 -16.10 8.15
CA GLY A 437 3.93 -14.68 7.82
C GLY A 437 4.15 -13.81 9.06
N GLU A 438 3.39 -14.06 10.13
CA GLU A 438 3.54 -13.39 11.42
C GLU A 438 4.90 -13.68 12.04
N TRP A 439 5.30 -14.96 12.06
CA TRP A 439 6.61 -15.36 12.56
C TRP A 439 7.73 -14.67 11.78
N ALA A 440 7.64 -14.61 10.46
CA ALA A 440 8.66 -13.98 9.63
C ALA A 440 8.74 -12.47 9.85
N GLY A 441 7.60 -11.79 10.01
CA GLY A 441 7.53 -10.37 10.36
C GLY A 441 8.24 -10.05 11.68
N ASN A 442 8.07 -10.91 12.68
CA ASN A 442 8.71 -10.77 13.99
C ASN A 442 10.19 -11.20 14.02
N ASN A 443 10.64 -11.94 13.02
CA ASN A 443 11.98 -12.54 12.97
C ASN A 443 12.81 -12.09 11.74
N ARG A 444 12.51 -10.93 11.15
CA ARG A 444 13.20 -10.40 9.96
C ARG A 444 14.71 -10.41 10.06
N GLN A 445 15.28 -9.93 11.19
CA GLN A 445 16.74 -9.91 11.39
C GLN A 445 17.35 -11.32 11.44
N PHE A 446 16.62 -12.30 12.00
CA PHE A 446 17.05 -13.69 11.99
C PHE A 446 17.04 -14.25 10.57
N ILE A 447 15.98 -13.99 9.80
CA ILE A 447 15.88 -14.42 8.39
C ILE A 447 16.98 -13.77 7.56
N GLU A 448 17.17 -12.46 7.66
CA GLU A 448 18.19 -11.71 6.91
C GLU A 448 19.60 -12.25 7.21
N LYS A 449 19.95 -12.41 8.49
CA LYS A 449 21.25 -12.94 8.89
C LYS A 449 21.49 -14.33 8.31
N ASN A 450 20.51 -15.23 8.45
CA ASN A 450 20.63 -16.59 7.95
C ASN A 450 20.63 -16.63 6.42
N LEU A 451 19.88 -15.76 5.74
CA LEU A 451 19.87 -15.68 4.29
C LEU A 451 21.22 -15.21 3.76
N LEU A 452 21.85 -14.20 4.38
CA LEU A 452 23.18 -13.74 4.01
C LEU A 452 24.26 -14.80 4.29
N GLN A 453 24.11 -15.56 5.37
CA GLN A 453 25.04 -16.64 5.73
C GLN A 453 24.92 -17.83 4.75
N HIS A 454 23.69 -18.31 4.54
CA HIS A 454 23.41 -19.56 3.84
C HIS A 454 23.11 -19.39 2.35
N GLY A 455 22.74 -18.18 1.90
CA GLY A 455 22.32 -17.87 0.54
C GLY A 455 20.84 -18.14 0.26
N ALA A 456 20.30 -19.24 0.80
CA ALA A 456 18.89 -19.61 0.67
C ALA A 456 18.34 -20.26 1.95
N ILE A 457 17.04 -20.09 2.16
CA ILE A 457 16.26 -20.66 3.26
C ILE A 457 15.06 -21.41 2.67
N LEU A 458 14.89 -22.67 3.05
CA LEU A 458 13.74 -23.49 2.72
C LEU A 458 12.82 -23.60 3.94
N PHE A 459 11.64 -23.01 3.85
CA PHE A 459 10.57 -23.11 4.83
C PHE A 459 9.73 -24.34 4.51
N ARG A 460 9.74 -25.32 5.40
CA ARG A 460 9.14 -26.63 5.17
C ARG A 460 8.30 -27.09 6.35
N GLY A 461 7.07 -27.51 6.05
CA GLY A 461 6.11 -27.99 7.05
C GLY A 461 5.29 -26.89 7.72
N PHE A 462 5.37 -25.66 7.23
CA PHE A 462 4.45 -24.59 7.61
C PHE A 462 3.15 -24.70 6.81
N SER A 463 2.03 -24.27 7.41
CA SER A 463 0.74 -24.17 6.74
C SER A 463 0.69 -22.88 5.92
N VAL A 464 1.00 -22.98 4.63
CA VAL A 464 0.85 -21.88 3.65
C VAL A 464 -0.13 -22.39 2.60
N ASP A 465 -1.43 -22.20 2.86
CA ASP A 465 -2.52 -22.90 2.17
C ASP A 465 -2.95 -22.21 0.87
N SER A 466 -2.46 -20.99 0.63
CA SER A 466 -2.85 -20.20 -0.53
C SER A 466 -1.77 -19.27 -1.07
N VAL A 467 -1.93 -18.84 -2.32
CA VAL A 467 -1.07 -17.83 -2.95
C VAL A 467 -1.10 -16.48 -2.19
N PRO A 468 -2.26 -15.98 -1.72
CA PRO A 468 -2.31 -14.79 -0.86
C PRO A 468 -1.55 -14.93 0.47
N GLU A 469 -1.57 -16.11 1.11
CA GLU A 469 -0.78 -16.34 2.33
C GLU A 469 0.72 -16.35 2.04
N PHE A 470 1.11 -16.93 0.91
CA PHE A 470 2.48 -16.84 0.43
C PHE A 470 2.90 -15.38 0.17
N GLU A 471 2.05 -14.58 -0.48
CA GLU A 471 2.32 -13.16 -0.72
C GLU A 471 2.43 -12.37 0.59
N LYS A 472 1.55 -12.66 1.56
CA LYS A 472 1.61 -12.09 2.93
C LYS A 472 2.95 -12.43 3.58
N PHE A 473 3.40 -13.68 3.50
CA PHE A 473 4.70 -14.10 4.03
C PHE A 473 5.88 -13.38 3.35
N ALA A 474 5.91 -13.33 2.02
CA ALA A 474 6.97 -12.64 1.29
C ALA A 474 6.98 -11.13 1.62
N SER A 475 5.80 -10.50 1.69
CA SER A 475 5.62 -9.09 2.05
C SER A 475 5.99 -8.79 3.51
N ALA A 476 5.79 -9.78 4.40
CA ALA A 476 6.20 -9.68 5.79
C ALA A 476 7.72 -9.63 5.94
N ILE A 477 8.51 -10.07 4.96
CA ILE A 477 9.97 -9.94 4.93
C ILE A 477 10.40 -8.73 4.10
N CYS A 478 9.78 -8.51 2.94
CA CYS A 478 10.07 -7.42 2.01
C CYS A 478 8.76 -6.76 1.56
N PRO A 479 8.36 -5.61 2.15
CA PRO A 479 7.11 -4.93 1.81
C PRO A 479 7.01 -4.47 0.34
N GLU A 480 8.17 -4.20 -0.29
CA GLU A 480 8.28 -3.78 -1.69
C GLU A 480 8.44 -4.98 -2.63
N LEU A 481 7.41 -5.84 -2.71
CA LEU A 481 7.33 -6.84 -3.79
C LEU A 481 7.03 -6.15 -5.15
N PHE A 482 7.45 -6.77 -6.25
CA PHE A 482 7.28 -6.25 -7.62
C PHE A 482 6.28 -7.12 -8.40
N GLY A 483 5.22 -6.49 -8.93
CA GLY A 483 4.20 -7.18 -9.74
C GLY A 483 4.53 -7.26 -11.24
N GLU A 484 5.21 -6.24 -11.78
CA GLU A 484 5.63 -6.19 -13.19
C GLU A 484 7.16 -6.20 -13.26
N TYR A 485 7.75 -7.38 -13.46
CA TYR A 485 9.20 -7.52 -13.58
C TYR A 485 9.59 -8.78 -14.36
N GLY A 486 10.57 -8.67 -15.27
CA GLY A 486 11.18 -9.79 -16.01
C GLY A 486 11.10 -9.65 -17.53
N ASP A 487 11.78 -10.57 -18.22
CA ASP A 487 12.04 -10.54 -19.68
C ASP A 487 11.01 -11.29 -20.54
N LEU A 488 10.10 -12.02 -19.90
CA LEU A 488 9.20 -12.96 -20.55
C LEU A 488 7.80 -12.84 -19.94
N PRO A 489 6.74 -12.95 -20.76
CA PRO A 489 5.37 -12.93 -20.27
C PRO A 489 5.16 -14.02 -19.21
N ARG A 490 4.55 -13.63 -18.09
CA ARG A 490 4.23 -14.48 -16.95
C ARG A 490 2.71 -14.51 -16.79
N GLU A 491 2.17 -15.63 -16.32
CA GLU A 491 0.74 -15.72 -16.01
C GLU A 491 0.45 -14.85 -14.78
N GLU A 492 -0.37 -13.81 -14.96
CA GLU A 492 -0.86 -12.97 -13.86
C GLU A 492 -1.90 -13.76 -13.05
N LEU A 493 -1.60 -13.99 -11.77
CA LEU A 493 -2.47 -14.73 -10.85
C LEU A 493 -3.18 -13.82 -9.83
N GLY A 494 -3.08 -12.49 -10.02
CA GLY A 494 -3.52 -11.46 -9.07
C GLY A 494 -2.46 -11.15 -8.01
N GLY A 495 -2.37 -9.88 -7.58
CA GLY A 495 -1.36 -9.41 -6.61
C GLY A 495 0.03 -9.20 -7.21
N LYS A 496 1.08 -9.24 -6.38
CA LYS A 496 2.50 -9.13 -6.77
C LYS A 496 3.19 -10.49 -6.92
N VAL A 497 2.39 -11.53 -7.14
CA VAL A 497 2.83 -12.92 -7.35
C VAL A 497 2.43 -13.37 -8.75
N TYR A 498 3.34 -14.06 -9.43
CA TYR A 498 3.14 -14.48 -10.81
C TYR A 498 3.50 -15.95 -11.04
N GLY A 499 2.92 -16.55 -12.07
CA GLY A 499 3.24 -17.92 -12.50
C GLY A 499 4.63 -18.02 -13.11
N SER A 500 5.30 -19.17 -12.95
CA SER A 500 6.58 -19.41 -13.62
C SER A 500 6.46 -19.20 -15.13
N THR A 501 7.49 -18.62 -15.74
CA THR A 501 7.59 -18.44 -17.19
C THR A 501 7.23 -19.75 -17.94
N PRO A 502 6.39 -19.69 -18.99
CA PRO A 502 6.06 -20.87 -19.78
C PRO A 502 7.33 -21.52 -20.34
N TYR A 503 7.69 -22.70 -19.82
CA TYR A 503 8.86 -23.47 -20.26
C TYR A 503 8.50 -24.96 -20.32
N PRO A 504 8.84 -25.68 -21.41
CA PRO A 504 8.41 -27.07 -21.62
C PRO A 504 8.72 -27.95 -20.41
N ALA A 505 7.75 -28.74 -19.94
CA ALA A 505 7.88 -29.51 -18.70
C ALA A 505 9.00 -30.57 -18.79
N ASP A 506 9.21 -31.13 -19.97
CA ASP A 506 10.21 -32.15 -20.30
C ASP A 506 11.63 -31.62 -20.48
N GLU A 507 11.83 -30.31 -20.50
CA GLU A 507 13.13 -29.68 -20.64
C GLU A 507 13.70 -29.22 -19.29
N THR A 508 15.01 -29.01 -19.20
CA THR A 508 15.65 -28.45 -18.00
C THR A 508 15.86 -26.95 -18.18
N ILE A 509 15.50 -26.14 -17.17
CA ILE A 509 15.94 -24.75 -17.09
C ILE A 509 17.32 -24.75 -16.44
N LEU A 510 18.34 -24.30 -17.18
CA LEU A 510 19.73 -24.30 -16.72
C LEU A 510 19.97 -23.30 -15.58
N PHE A 511 21.12 -23.40 -14.89
CA PHE A 511 21.39 -22.51 -13.77
C PHE A 511 21.54 -21.07 -14.20
N HIS A 512 20.95 -20.19 -13.42
CA HIS A 512 21.02 -18.75 -13.61
C HIS A 512 20.79 -18.01 -12.31
N ASN A 513 21.31 -16.78 -12.25
CA ASN A 513 20.83 -15.75 -11.35
C ASN A 513 19.84 -14.86 -12.13
N GLU A 514 18.65 -14.64 -11.59
CA GLU A 514 17.55 -13.95 -12.24
C GLU A 514 17.99 -12.55 -12.70
N SER A 515 17.77 -12.23 -13.97
CA SER A 515 18.08 -10.94 -14.58
C SER A 515 19.52 -10.44 -14.43
N SER A 516 20.51 -11.31 -14.16
CA SER A 516 21.92 -10.88 -14.07
C SER A 516 22.53 -10.35 -15.38
N HIS A 517 21.82 -10.53 -16.50
CA HIS A 517 22.15 -9.94 -17.80
C HIS A 517 21.55 -8.54 -18.02
N MET A 518 20.74 -8.05 -17.07
CA MET A 518 20.10 -6.73 -17.10
C MET A 518 20.80 -5.71 -16.20
N HIS A 519 20.49 -4.42 -16.41
CA HIS A 519 21.01 -3.31 -15.60
C HIS A 519 20.36 -3.20 -14.20
N ARG A 520 19.25 -3.92 -13.97
CA ARG A 520 18.54 -4.06 -12.69
C ARG A 520 18.16 -5.52 -12.44
N TRP A 521 18.13 -5.93 -11.17
CA TRP A 521 17.75 -7.29 -10.77
C TRP A 521 17.13 -7.34 -9.38
N PRO A 522 16.26 -8.33 -9.09
CA PRO A 522 15.72 -8.53 -7.75
C PRO A 522 16.83 -9.07 -6.86
N MET A 523 16.97 -8.54 -5.64
CA MET A 523 17.87 -9.12 -4.64
C MET A 523 17.26 -10.36 -3.99
N LEU A 524 15.95 -10.39 -3.81
CA LEU A 524 15.23 -11.45 -3.11
C LEU A 524 14.24 -12.13 -4.05
N ILE A 525 14.23 -13.47 -4.00
CA ILE A 525 13.32 -14.31 -4.79
C ILE A 525 12.68 -15.32 -3.85
N TRP A 526 11.37 -15.48 -3.97
CA TRP A 526 10.63 -16.54 -3.30
C TRP A 526 9.94 -17.45 -4.32
N PHE A 527 10.03 -18.75 -4.09
CA PHE A 527 9.31 -19.77 -4.82
C PHE A 527 8.36 -20.49 -3.87
N TYR A 528 7.08 -20.53 -4.21
CA TYR A 528 6.06 -21.24 -3.43
C TYR A 528 5.47 -22.40 -4.21
N CYS A 529 5.53 -23.58 -3.59
CA CYS A 529 5.01 -24.80 -4.16
C CYS A 529 3.52 -24.97 -3.87
N VAL A 530 2.70 -24.53 -4.83
CA VAL A 530 1.26 -24.79 -4.84
C VAL A 530 0.99 -26.27 -5.14
N LYS A 531 1.74 -26.85 -6.08
CA LYS A 531 1.62 -28.26 -6.47
C LYS A 531 2.96 -28.84 -6.89
N ALA A 532 3.41 -29.87 -6.18
CA ALA A 532 4.63 -30.59 -6.53
C ALA A 532 4.38 -31.53 -7.72
N ALA A 533 5.39 -31.70 -8.58
CA ALA A 533 5.33 -32.70 -9.64
C ALA A 533 5.40 -34.12 -9.05
N ALA A 534 4.71 -35.07 -9.69
CA ALA A 534 4.76 -36.47 -9.27
C ALA A 534 6.12 -37.12 -9.56
N VAL A 535 6.81 -36.71 -10.63
CA VAL A 535 8.12 -37.20 -11.03
C VAL A 535 8.97 -36.04 -11.54
N GLY A 536 10.17 -35.87 -10.98
CA GLY A 536 11.12 -34.81 -11.33
C GLY A 536 10.69 -33.43 -10.81
N GLY A 537 11.13 -32.38 -11.50
CA GLY A 537 10.70 -31.00 -11.24
C GLY A 537 11.31 -30.36 -10.00
N GLU A 538 12.38 -30.95 -9.47
CA GLU A 538 13.22 -30.35 -8.45
C GLU A 538 13.75 -29.00 -8.94
N SER A 539 14.06 -28.12 -7.98
CA SER A 539 14.73 -26.85 -8.26
C SER A 539 16.14 -26.87 -7.66
N PRO A 540 17.15 -27.42 -8.37
CA PRO A 540 18.51 -27.40 -7.88
C PRO A 540 19.00 -25.96 -7.69
N ILE A 541 19.64 -25.72 -6.54
CA ILE A 541 20.22 -24.43 -6.16
C ILE A 541 21.72 -24.58 -5.87
N ILE A 542 22.46 -23.48 -6.03
CA ILE A 542 23.91 -23.49 -5.84
C ILE A 542 24.43 -22.17 -5.27
N ASP A 543 25.41 -22.27 -4.37
CA ASP A 543 26.08 -21.12 -3.77
C ASP A 543 27.08 -20.51 -4.76
N SER A 544 26.76 -19.30 -5.24
CA SER A 544 27.54 -18.55 -6.23
C SER A 544 28.92 -18.13 -5.69
N ARG A 545 29.10 -18.10 -4.35
CA ARG A 545 30.41 -17.91 -3.71
C ARG A 545 31.28 -19.15 -3.89
N LYS A 546 30.70 -20.34 -3.73
CA LYS A 546 31.43 -21.61 -3.91
C LYS A 546 31.83 -21.83 -5.36
N ILE A 547 30.96 -21.50 -6.31
CA ILE A 547 31.33 -21.48 -7.74
C ILE A 547 32.56 -20.60 -7.93
N TYR A 548 32.53 -19.36 -7.46
CA TYR A 548 33.67 -18.46 -7.56
C TYR A 548 34.94 -19.00 -6.88
N GLN A 549 34.83 -19.57 -5.68
CA GLN A 549 35.98 -20.06 -4.92
C GLN A 549 36.65 -21.29 -5.55
N LEU A 550 35.84 -22.22 -6.06
CA LEU A 550 36.28 -23.52 -6.57
C LEU A 550 36.51 -23.53 -8.09
N MET A 551 36.10 -22.47 -8.80
CA MET A 551 36.42 -22.27 -10.21
C MET A 551 37.95 -22.25 -10.41
N GLU A 552 38.39 -22.91 -11.48
CA GLU A 552 39.80 -22.97 -11.85
C GLU A 552 40.37 -21.54 -11.94
N PRO A 553 41.53 -21.25 -11.31
CA PRO A 553 42.05 -19.88 -11.21
C PRO A 553 42.15 -19.15 -12.55
N ALA A 554 42.60 -19.82 -13.61
CA ALA A 554 42.73 -19.22 -14.93
C ALA A 554 41.36 -18.86 -15.55
N ILE A 555 40.36 -19.72 -15.40
CA ILE A 555 38.99 -19.45 -15.88
C ILE A 555 38.37 -18.30 -15.06
N ARG A 556 38.55 -18.33 -13.74
CA ARG A 556 38.07 -17.30 -12.82
C ARG A 556 38.65 -15.93 -13.12
N GLU A 557 39.97 -15.83 -13.28
CA GLU A 557 40.65 -14.58 -13.60
C GLU A 557 40.17 -14.00 -14.95
N ARG A 558 39.92 -14.85 -15.95
CA ARG A 558 39.33 -14.39 -17.22
C ARG A 558 37.94 -13.79 -17.03
N PHE A 559 37.05 -14.44 -16.27
CA PHE A 559 35.73 -13.88 -15.98
C PHE A 559 35.80 -12.59 -15.15
N GLU A 560 36.73 -12.50 -14.19
CA GLU A 560 36.93 -11.27 -13.41
C GLU A 560 37.42 -10.09 -14.24
N GLN A 561 38.40 -10.34 -15.13
CA GLN A 561 39.03 -9.29 -15.91
C GLN A 561 38.15 -8.85 -17.09
N LYS A 562 37.54 -9.81 -17.76
CA LYS A 562 36.81 -9.55 -19.01
C LYS A 562 35.33 -9.29 -18.79
N GLY A 563 34.71 -9.84 -17.75
CA GLY A 563 33.24 -9.82 -17.63
C GLY A 563 32.54 -10.61 -18.74
N LEU A 564 31.25 -10.34 -18.93
CA LEU A 564 30.38 -11.01 -19.91
C LEU A 564 29.66 -9.97 -20.77
N THR A 565 29.54 -10.22 -22.07
CA THR A 565 28.64 -9.48 -22.96
C THR A 565 27.48 -10.37 -23.32
N TYR A 566 26.28 -10.02 -22.87
CA TYR A 566 25.05 -10.69 -23.30
C TYR A 566 24.49 -10.02 -24.54
N VAL A 567 24.18 -10.81 -25.56
CA VAL A 567 23.59 -10.36 -26.80
C VAL A 567 22.20 -10.98 -26.95
N ARG A 568 21.19 -10.14 -27.14
CA ARG A 568 19.80 -10.54 -27.40
C ARG A 568 19.41 -10.13 -28.80
N ASN A 569 18.89 -11.07 -29.58
CA ASN A 569 18.26 -10.83 -30.87
C ASN A 569 16.75 -11.01 -30.71
N PHE A 570 16.00 -9.90 -30.76
CA PHE A 570 14.54 -9.90 -30.68
C PHE A 570 13.97 -10.27 -32.04
N THR A 571 13.83 -11.58 -32.27
CA THR A 571 13.40 -12.17 -33.54
C THR A 571 12.02 -12.80 -33.39
N ASP A 572 11.05 -12.26 -34.11
CA ASP A 572 9.67 -12.75 -34.12
C ASP A 572 9.61 -14.22 -34.56
N GLY A 573 8.86 -15.03 -33.82
CA GLY A 573 8.69 -16.47 -34.06
C GLY A 573 9.78 -17.41 -33.53
N LEU A 574 10.93 -16.91 -33.06
CA LEU A 574 12.00 -17.72 -32.45
C LEU A 574 12.21 -17.43 -30.95
N ASP A 575 12.04 -16.17 -30.54
CA ASP A 575 11.98 -15.74 -29.14
C ASP A 575 10.95 -14.58 -29.07
N VAL A 576 10.91 -13.86 -27.95
CA VAL A 576 10.05 -12.69 -27.79
C VAL A 576 10.40 -11.56 -28.77
N SER A 577 9.38 -10.94 -29.39
CA SER A 577 9.56 -9.74 -30.21
C SER A 577 9.92 -8.52 -29.35
N TRP A 578 10.62 -7.54 -29.91
CA TRP A 578 11.00 -6.35 -29.14
C TRP A 578 9.75 -5.56 -28.70
N GLN A 579 8.68 -5.56 -29.49
CA GLN A 579 7.43 -4.89 -29.12
C GLN A 579 6.77 -5.53 -27.90
N HIS A 580 6.77 -6.87 -27.85
CA HIS A 580 6.24 -7.59 -26.70
C HIS A 580 7.13 -7.39 -25.47
N PHE A 581 8.45 -7.37 -25.66
CA PHE A 581 9.41 -7.18 -24.57
C PHE A 581 9.36 -5.77 -23.97
N PHE A 582 9.33 -4.72 -24.80
CA PHE A 582 9.32 -3.32 -24.34
C PHE A 582 7.91 -2.74 -24.16
N HIS A 583 6.87 -3.53 -24.40
CA HIS A 583 5.45 -3.12 -24.33
C HIS A 583 5.14 -1.85 -25.11
N THR A 584 5.80 -1.66 -26.27
CA THR A 584 5.64 -0.48 -27.12
C THR A 584 5.84 -0.82 -28.58
N ASN A 585 5.16 -0.08 -29.46
CA ASN A 585 5.39 -0.11 -30.90
C ASN A 585 6.29 1.05 -31.37
N ASP A 586 6.70 1.93 -30.46
CA ASP A 586 7.55 3.08 -30.77
C ASP A 586 9.04 2.73 -30.59
N ARG A 587 9.79 2.75 -31.70
CA ARG A 587 11.24 2.55 -31.68
C ARG A 587 11.94 3.61 -30.84
N SER A 588 11.50 4.87 -30.88
CA SER A 588 12.16 5.95 -30.14
C SER A 588 12.13 5.69 -28.63
N ALA A 589 11.00 5.20 -28.11
CA ALA A 589 10.86 4.81 -26.71
C ALA A 589 11.85 3.70 -26.31
N VAL A 590 12.08 2.72 -27.19
CA VAL A 590 13.06 1.63 -26.96
C VAL A 590 14.48 2.16 -26.99
N GLU A 591 14.82 3.02 -27.96
CA GLU A 591 16.14 3.64 -28.04
C GLU A 591 16.44 4.50 -26.81
N ASP A 592 15.47 5.25 -26.32
CA ASP A 592 15.60 6.06 -25.11
C ASP A 592 15.77 5.19 -23.86
N TYR A 593 15.07 4.06 -23.78
CA TYR A 593 15.30 3.06 -22.74
C TYR A 593 16.73 2.53 -22.80
N CYS A 594 17.20 2.08 -23.96
CA CYS A 594 18.54 1.54 -24.13
C CYS A 594 19.62 2.58 -23.78
N ARG A 595 19.46 3.84 -24.21
CA ARG A 595 20.38 4.94 -23.86
C ARG A 595 20.44 5.18 -22.35
N ARG A 596 19.28 5.22 -21.66
CA ARG A 596 19.23 5.40 -20.21
C ARG A 596 19.83 4.24 -19.43
N ALA A 597 19.69 3.02 -19.94
CA ALA A 597 20.19 1.80 -19.31
C ALA A 597 21.63 1.43 -19.73
N GLU A 598 22.28 2.26 -20.54
CA GLU A 598 23.61 2.01 -21.11
C GLU A 598 23.71 0.69 -21.90
N ILE A 599 22.62 0.30 -22.57
CA ILE A 599 22.52 -0.87 -23.45
C ILE A 599 22.92 -0.46 -24.86
N ASP A 600 23.90 -1.15 -25.46
CA ASP A 600 24.21 -1.02 -26.89
C ASP A 600 23.08 -1.66 -27.70
N PHE A 601 22.66 -1.01 -28.79
CA PHE A 601 21.56 -1.49 -29.60
C PHE A 601 21.78 -1.25 -31.09
N GLU A 602 21.26 -2.16 -31.90
CA GLU A 602 21.36 -2.15 -33.35
C GLU A 602 20.05 -2.64 -33.96
N TRP A 603 19.44 -1.84 -34.82
CA TRP A 603 18.30 -2.27 -35.63
C TRP A 603 18.80 -3.08 -36.83
N THR A 604 18.39 -4.34 -36.93
CA THR A 604 18.76 -5.22 -38.05
C THR A 604 17.68 -5.23 -39.14
N SER A 605 17.95 -5.91 -40.25
CA SER A 605 17.00 -6.01 -41.37
C SER A 605 15.67 -6.63 -40.92
N GLY A 606 14.54 -6.10 -41.41
CA GLY A 606 13.23 -6.67 -41.13
C GLY A 606 12.55 -6.20 -39.83
N ASN A 607 12.96 -5.04 -39.28
CA ASN A 607 12.38 -4.48 -38.04
C ASN A 607 12.69 -5.28 -36.78
N SER A 608 13.81 -6.02 -36.77
CA SER A 608 14.33 -6.70 -35.59
C SER A 608 15.32 -5.83 -34.83
N LEU A 609 15.46 -6.09 -33.53
CA LEU A 609 16.36 -5.37 -32.64
C LEU A 609 17.41 -6.34 -32.10
N ARG A 610 18.67 -5.89 -32.07
CA ARG A 610 19.75 -6.53 -31.35
C ARG A 610 20.19 -5.63 -30.21
N THR A 611 20.32 -6.17 -29.00
CA THR A 611 20.91 -5.45 -27.87
C THR A 611 22.14 -6.17 -27.35
N ARG A 612 23.12 -5.41 -26.85
CA ARG A 612 24.33 -5.91 -26.20
C ARG A 612 24.51 -5.22 -24.87
N GLN A 613 24.67 -6.01 -23.80
CA GLN A 613 24.90 -5.51 -22.46
C GLN A 613 26.17 -6.11 -21.87
N ILE A 614 27.08 -5.24 -21.42
CA ILE A 614 28.29 -5.66 -20.70
C ILE A 614 27.98 -5.72 -19.20
N CYS A 615 28.08 -6.93 -18.65
CA CYS A 615 27.86 -7.22 -17.24
C CYS A 615 29.15 -7.75 -16.59
N PRO A 616 29.43 -7.38 -15.33
CA PRO A 616 30.46 -8.07 -14.56
C PRO A 616 30.06 -9.54 -14.36
N ALA A 617 30.98 -10.47 -14.64
CA ALA A 617 30.75 -11.90 -14.38
C ALA A 617 30.93 -12.25 -12.89
N VAL A 618 31.79 -11.47 -12.22
CA VAL A 618 32.08 -11.59 -10.79
C VAL A 618 31.79 -10.24 -10.13
N VAL A 619 30.95 -10.28 -9.10
CA VAL A 619 30.51 -9.09 -8.36
C VAL A 619 30.75 -9.29 -6.87
N ARG A 620 30.91 -8.19 -6.12
CA ARG A 620 30.91 -8.25 -4.65
C ARG A 620 29.49 -8.08 -4.14
N HIS A 621 29.03 -9.00 -3.31
CA HIS A 621 27.74 -8.85 -2.65
C HIS A 621 27.78 -7.64 -1.70
N PRO A 622 26.83 -6.69 -1.77
CA PRO A 622 26.91 -5.42 -1.03
C PRO A 622 26.91 -5.59 0.50
N GLN A 623 26.23 -6.62 1.02
CA GLN A 623 26.13 -6.84 2.47
C GLN A 623 27.20 -7.78 3.04
N THR A 624 27.62 -8.83 2.33
CA THR A 624 28.64 -9.78 2.83
C THR A 624 30.05 -9.40 2.43
N GLY A 625 30.21 -8.59 1.38
CA GLY A 625 31.51 -8.22 0.79
C GLY A 625 32.20 -9.35 0.01
N GLU A 626 31.59 -10.53 -0.03
CA GLU A 626 32.12 -11.72 -0.70
C GLU A 626 31.97 -11.59 -2.22
N LYS A 627 32.94 -12.13 -2.96
CA LYS A 627 32.84 -12.24 -4.42
C LYS A 627 31.95 -13.43 -4.79
N VAL A 628 31.05 -13.20 -5.74
CA VAL A 628 30.12 -14.19 -6.28
C VAL A 628 30.19 -14.22 -7.80
N PHE A 629 29.99 -15.40 -8.37
CA PHE A 629 29.82 -15.55 -9.82
C PHE A 629 28.34 -15.37 -10.18
N PHE A 630 27.96 -14.15 -10.57
CA PHE A 630 26.56 -13.73 -10.80
C PHE A 630 26.29 -13.65 -12.30
N ASN A 631 25.53 -14.61 -12.85
CA ASN A 631 25.46 -14.79 -14.30
C ASN A 631 24.21 -15.56 -14.79
N GLN A 632 23.99 -15.51 -16.11
CA GLN A 632 23.09 -16.37 -16.87
C GLN A 632 23.80 -17.01 -18.08
N VAL A 633 25.09 -17.33 -17.95
CA VAL A 633 25.93 -17.72 -19.08
C VAL A 633 25.42 -19.02 -19.73
N GLN A 634 24.95 -19.98 -18.94
CA GLN A 634 24.41 -21.25 -19.47
C GLN A 634 23.10 -21.07 -20.26
N LEU A 635 22.30 -20.04 -19.97
CA LEU A 635 21.06 -19.75 -20.71
C LEU A 635 21.31 -18.99 -22.04
N HIS A 636 22.53 -18.51 -22.26
CA HIS A 636 22.88 -17.70 -23.44
C HIS A 636 23.97 -18.33 -24.30
N HIS A 637 24.72 -19.32 -23.78
CA HIS A 637 25.77 -19.95 -24.55
C HIS A 637 25.22 -21.09 -25.41
N ILE A 638 25.56 -21.07 -26.70
CA ILE A 638 25.03 -22.03 -27.68
C ILE A 638 25.37 -23.49 -27.34
N SER A 639 26.53 -23.75 -26.74
CA SER A 639 26.96 -25.10 -26.36
C SER A 639 26.07 -25.75 -25.30
N CYS A 640 25.24 -24.97 -24.60
CA CYS A 640 24.32 -25.46 -23.59
C CYS A 640 22.95 -25.87 -24.17
N LEU A 641 22.70 -25.62 -25.45
CA LEU A 641 21.54 -26.16 -26.16
C LEU A 641 21.70 -27.66 -26.40
N ALA A 642 20.58 -28.38 -26.42
CA ALA A 642 20.58 -29.79 -26.82
C ALA A 642 21.22 -29.94 -28.22
N PRO A 643 22.09 -30.94 -28.47
CA PRO A 643 22.85 -31.05 -29.71
C PRO A 643 21.99 -30.96 -30.99
N ALA A 644 20.84 -31.64 -31.00
CA ALA A 644 19.92 -31.59 -32.14
C ALA A 644 19.31 -30.19 -32.36
N VAL A 645 19.03 -29.45 -31.29
CA VAL A 645 18.52 -28.08 -31.35
C VAL A 645 19.62 -27.13 -31.85
N ARG A 646 20.84 -27.28 -31.33
CA ARG A 646 22.03 -26.52 -31.77
C ARG A 646 22.28 -26.71 -33.26
N GLU A 647 22.33 -27.96 -33.73
CA GLU A 647 22.53 -28.29 -35.15
C GLU A 647 21.42 -27.73 -36.04
N SER A 648 20.16 -27.86 -35.62
CA SER A 648 19.01 -27.33 -36.34
C SER A 648 19.08 -25.81 -36.48
N LEU A 649 19.33 -25.08 -35.39
CA LEU A 649 19.44 -23.63 -35.41
C LEU A 649 20.60 -23.14 -36.28
N LEU A 650 21.79 -23.75 -36.15
CA LEU A 650 22.97 -23.39 -36.95
C LEU A 650 22.82 -23.73 -38.44
N SER A 651 21.92 -24.65 -38.80
CA SER A 651 21.59 -24.91 -40.21
C SER A 651 20.74 -23.82 -40.85
N MET A 652 19.99 -23.06 -40.03
CA MET A 652 19.04 -22.04 -40.48
C MET A 652 19.59 -20.61 -40.38
N MET A 653 20.47 -20.34 -39.42
CA MET A 653 21.04 -19.00 -39.18
C MET A 653 22.46 -19.06 -38.64
N LYS A 654 23.17 -17.93 -38.70
CA LYS A 654 24.49 -17.81 -38.08
C LYS A 654 24.38 -17.76 -36.57
N GLU A 655 25.43 -18.18 -35.88
CA GLU A 655 25.53 -18.13 -34.42
C GLU A 655 25.24 -16.72 -33.86
N GLU A 656 25.82 -15.67 -34.46
CA GLU A 656 25.61 -14.27 -34.06
C GLU A 656 24.14 -13.80 -34.13
N ASP A 657 23.32 -14.47 -34.95
CA ASP A 657 21.92 -14.15 -35.19
C ASP A 657 20.96 -14.98 -34.32
N LEU A 658 21.47 -15.94 -33.53
CA LEU A 658 20.67 -16.70 -32.58
C LEU A 658 20.01 -15.80 -31.53
N PRO A 659 18.82 -16.14 -31.01
CA PRO A 659 18.08 -15.27 -30.09
C PRO A 659 18.88 -14.79 -28.86
N ARG A 660 19.80 -15.63 -28.38
CA ARG A 660 20.65 -15.36 -27.22
C ARG A 660 22.07 -15.81 -27.50
N ASN A 661 23.02 -14.95 -27.20
CA ASN A 661 24.45 -15.23 -27.27
C ASN A 661 25.17 -14.61 -26.05
N VAL A 662 26.32 -15.16 -25.71
CA VAL A 662 27.19 -14.62 -24.65
C VAL A 662 28.66 -14.77 -25.02
N TYR A 663 29.41 -13.70 -24.80
CA TYR A 663 30.85 -13.60 -25.05
C TYR A 663 31.56 -13.10 -23.79
N TYR A 664 32.89 -13.15 -23.77
CA TYR A 664 33.65 -12.33 -22.83
C TYR A 664 33.39 -10.83 -23.10
N GLY A 665 33.57 -9.97 -22.10
CA GLY A 665 33.28 -8.53 -22.26
C GLY A 665 34.13 -7.81 -23.31
N ASP A 666 35.25 -8.39 -23.74
CA ASP A 666 36.06 -7.92 -24.87
C ASP A 666 35.57 -8.41 -26.24
N GLY A 667 34.47 -9.17 -26.28
CA GLY A 667 33.87 -9.75 -27.47
C GLY A 667 34.49 -11.09 -27.90
N SER A 668 35.51 -11.61 -27.20
CA SER A 668 36.07 -12.92 -27.51
C SER A 668 35.11 -14.07 -27.13
N PRO A 669 35.06 -15.16 -27.91
CA PRO A 669 34.19 -16.29 -27.60
C PRO A 669 34.60 -16.99 -26.30
N ILE A 670 33.61 -17.49 -25.57
CA ILE A 670 33.82 -18.40 -24.44
C ILE A 670 33.96 -19.80 -25.04
N GLU A 671 35.00 -20.54 -24.67
CA GLU A 671 35.23 -21.84 -25.29
C GLU A 671 34.19 -22.88 -24.81
N ASP A 672 33.69 -23.74 -25.70
CA ASP A 672 32.76 -24.84 -25.35
C ASP A 672 33.26 -25.68 -24.16
N ALA A 673 34.58 -25.91 -24.07
CA ALA A 673 35.21 -26.63 -22.97
C ALA A 673 35.11 -25.90 -21.62
N VAL A 674 35.10 -24.55 -21.62
CA VAL A 674 34.86 -23.76 -20.39
C VAL A 674 33.42 -23.92 -19.94
N MET A 675 32.48 -23.96 -20.88
CA MET A 675 31.05 -24.15 -20.58
C MET A 675 30.72 -25.56 -20.11
N GLU A 676 31.39 -26.57 -20.68
CA GLU A 676 31.34 -27.95 -20.19
C GLU A 676 31.90 -28.02 -18.76
N TYR A 677 33.08 -27.44 -18.53
CA TYR A 677 33.68 -27.35 -17.19
C TYR A 677 32.75 -26.66 -16.17
N LEU A 678 32.13 -25.52 -16.54
CA LEU A 678 31.18 -24.83 -15.68
C LEU A 678 29.97 -25.70 -15.39
N SER A 679 29.39 -26.35 -16.41
CA SER A 679 28.23 -27.23 -16.23
C SER A 679 28.54 -28.39 -15.29
N ASP A 680 29.72 -28.98 -15.41
CA ASP A 680 30.26 -29.99 -14.51
C ASP A 680 30.42 -29.48 -13.07
N LEU A 681 30.99 -28.27 -12.92
CA LEU A 681 31.21 -27.65 -11.62
C LEU A 681 29.87 -27.34 -10.93
N TYR A 682 28.91 -26.79 -11.67
CA TYR A 682 27.55 -26.54 -11.20
C TYR A 682 26.88 -27.86 -10.80
N GLY A 683 26.92 -28.89 -11.65
CA GLY A 683 26.33 -30.20 -11.34
C GLY A 683 26.92 -30.86 -10.09
N LYS A 684 28.24 -30.75 -9.87
CA LYS A 684 28.92 -31.31 -8.67
C LYS A 684 28.56 -30.59 -7.38
N LEU A 685 28.28 -29.30 -7.45
CA LEU A 685 28.06 -28.43 -6.28
C LEU A 685 26.59 -28.12 -6.02
N ALA A 686 25.71 -28.44 -6.96
CA ALA A 686 24.28 -28.21 -6.86
C ALA A 686 23.66 -29.03 -5.73
N VAL A 687 22.72 -28.41 -5.03
CA VAL A 687 21.86 -29.06 -4.06
C VAL A 687 20.48 -29.15 -4.65
N SER A 688 20.02 -30.38 -4.87
CA SER A 688 18.68 -30.65 -5.38
C SER A 688 17.78 -31.19 -4.27
N PHE A 689 16.50 -30.84 -4.32
CA PHE A 689 15.49 -31.35 -3.41
C PHE A 689 14.14 -31.47 -4.10
N ALA A 690 13.40 -32.51 -3.73
CA ALA A 690 12.01 -32.65 -4.10
C ALA A 690 11.17 -31.60 -3.37
N TRP A 691 10.32 -30.91 -4.14
CA TRP A 691 9.30 -30.02 -3.61
C TRP A 691 8.23 -30.80 -2.86
N ARG A 692 7.77 -30.23 -1.75
CA ARG A 692 6.52 -30.62 -1.10
C ARG A 692 5.51 -29.50 -1.31
N GLU A 693 4.24 -29.84 -1.38
CA GLU A 693 3.20 -28.81 -1.33
C GLU A 693 3.40 -27.97 -0.06
N HIS A 694 3.16 -26.67 -0.19
CA HIS A 694 3.37 -25.66 0.85
C HIS A 694 4.83 -25.30 1.17
N ASP A 695 5.82 -25.95 0.56
CA ASP A 695 7.21 -25.51 0.69
C ASP A 695 7.36 -24.09 0.11
N VAL A 696 8.11 -23.25 0.82
CA VAL A 696 8.56 -21.94 0.32
C VAL A 696 10.09 -21.90 0.33
N LEU A 697 10.71 -21.65 -0.82
CA LEU A 697 12.14 -21.36 -0.92
C LEU A 697 12.34 -19.86 -1.06
N MET A 698 13.06 -19.25 -0.12
CA MET A 698 13.57 -17.88 -0.24
C MET A 698 15.06 -17.93 -0.56
N LEU A 699 15.52 -17.15 -1.53
CA LEU A 699 16.93 -17.03 -1.84
C LEU A 699 17.35 -15.58 -2.10
N ASN A 700 18.62 -15.30 -1.83
CA ASN A 700 19.27 -14.09 -2.29
C ASN A 700 19.83 -14.34 -3.70
N ASN A 701 19.33 -13.60 -4.68
CA ASN A 701 19.60 -13.82 -6.09
C ASN A 701 21.09 -13.68 -6.45
N MET A 702 21.85 -12.83 -5.75
CA MET A 702 23.29 -12.69 -5.98
C MET A 702 24.10 -13.82 -5.34
N LEU A 703 23.63 -14.36 -4.21
CA LEU A 703 24.31 -15.46 -3.51
C LEU A 703 23.98 -16.82 -4.11
N VAL A 704 22.81 -17.01 -4.70
CA VAL A 704 22.32 -18.33 -5.12
C VAL A 704 21.82 -18.30 -6.56
N ALA A 705 22.41 -19.15 -7.40
CA ALA A 705 21.86 -19.48 -8.70
C ALA A 705 20.91 -20.68 -8.57
N HIS A 706 19.90 -20.75 -9.43
CA HIS A 706 18.88 -21.79 -9.37
C HIS A 706 18.55 -22.31 -10.77
N SER A 707 17.95 -23.50 -10.83
CA SER A 707 17.58 -24.23 -12.04
C SER A 707 16.24 -24.95 -11.82
N ARG A 708 15.73 -25.62 -12.86
CA ARG A 708 14.55 -26.48 -12.77
C ARG A 708 14.77 -27.74 -13.60
N ASN A 709 14.78 -28.89 -12.95
CA ASN A 709 14.80 -30.17 -13.66
C ASN A 709 13.51 -30.37 -14.47
N SER A 710 13.59 -31.22 -15.50
CA SER A 710 12.42 -31.71 -16.23
C SER A 710 11.47 -32.47 -15.29
N PHE A 711 10.18 -32.47 -15.62
CA PHE A 711 9.14 -33.17 -14.87
C PHE A 711 8.02 -33.70 -15.75
N VAL A 712 7.25 -34.63 -15.19
CA VAL A 712 6.07 -35.21 -15.84
C VAL A 712 4.82 -34.89 -15.03
N GLY A 713 3.76 -34.49 -15.73
CA GLY A 713 2.45 -34.20 -15.14
C GLY A 713 2.30 -32.75 -14.69
N GLU A 714 1.41 -32.52 -13.72
CA GLU A 714 1.10 -31.19 -13.22
C GLU A 714 2.13 -30.73 -12.16
N ARG A 715 2.57 -29.48 -12.29
CA ARG A 715 3.44 -28.79 -11.34
C ARG A 715 3.06 -27.33 -11.32
N LYS A 716 2.92 -26.73 -10.13
CA LYS A 716 2.62 -25.31 -9.98
C LYS A 716 3.52 -24.69 -8.90
N ILE A 717 4.48 -23.91 -9.35
CA ILE A 717 5.30 -23.03 -8.49
C ILE A 717 4.99 -21.60 -8.89
N VAL A 718 4.67 -20.76 -7.92
CA VAL A 718 4.51 -19.31 -8.11
C VAL A 718 5.69 -18.57 -7.50
N VAL A 719 5.95 -17.36 -8.00
CA VAL A 719 7.15 -16.61 -7.65
C VAL A 719 6.80 -15.20 -7.19
N ALA A 720 7.50 -14.73 -6.16
CA ALA A 720 7.50 -13.34 -5.74
C ALA A 720 8.93 -12.79 -5.81
N LEU A 721 9.06 -11.51 -6.18
CA LEU A 721 10.35 -10.81 -6.27
C LEU A 721 10.31 -9.56 -5.41
N GLY A 722 11.43 -9.28 -4.74
CA GLY A 722 11.57 -8.12 -3.85
C GLY A 722 12.95 -7.50 -3.90
N ASN A 723 13.01 -6.25 -3.42
CA ASN A 723 14.22 -5.44 -3.30
C ASN A 723 14.99 -5.31 -4.64
N LEU A 724 14.42 -4.57 -5.59
CA LEU A 724 14.98 -4.35 -6.92
C LEU A 724 16.17 -3.38 -6.85
N VAL A 725 17.35 -3.83 -7.26
CA VAL A 725 18.58 -3.04 -7.25
C VAL A 725 19.07 -2.79 -8.66
N SER A 726 19.79 -1.68 -8.85
CA SER A 726 20.52 -1.36 -10.07
C SER A 726 22.00 -1.65 -9.92
N LYS A 727 22.66 -1.89 -11.05
CA LYS A 727 24.12 -2.05 -11.13
C LYS A 727 24.87 -0.89 -10.46
N GLU A 728 24.44 0.34 -10.71
CA GLU A 728 25.06 1.55 -10.12
C GLU A 728 25.00 1.56 -8.58
N GLN A 729 23.88 1.16 -7.99
CA GLN A 729 23.72 1.13 -6.53
C GLN A 729 24.70 0.15 -5.89
N ILE A 730 24.88 -1.02 -6.53
CA ILE A 730 25.81 -2.05 -6.07
C ILE A 730 27.26 -1.60 -6.23
N GLU A 731 27.61 -0.96 -7.35
CA GLU A 731 28.97 -0.44 -7.60
C GLU A 731 29.35 0.71 -6.65
N ARG A 732 28.38 1.54 -6.25
CA ARG A 732 28.57 2.61 -5.25
C ARG A 732 28.62 2.10 -3.81
N GLY A 733 28.37 0.81 -3.58
CA GLY A 733 28.31 0.22 -2.23
C GLY A 733 27.10 0.69 -1.42
N GLU A 734 26.05 1.18 -2.10
CA GLU A 734 24.80 1.56 -1.44
C GLU A 734 24.11 0.29 -0.94
N ARG A 735 23.64 0.31 0.32
CA ARG A 735 22.88 -0.82 0.86
C ARG A 735 21.52 -0.87 0.19
N PRO A 736 21.09 -2.03 -0.34
CA PRO A 736 19.70 -2.22 -0.77
C PRO A 736 18.77 -1.87 0.40
N ARG A 737 17.69 -1.11 0.14
CA ARG A 737 16.69 -0.80 1.18
C ARG A 737 16.05 -2.12 1.62
N ALA A 738 16.07 -2.41 2.92
CA ALA A 738 15.56 -3.65 3.50
C ALA A 738 14.03 -3.63 3.56
#